data_AF-A0A8S3Z955-F1
#
_entry.id   AF-A0A8S3Z955-F1
#
_cell.length_a   1.000
_cell.length_b   1.000
_cell.length_c   1.000
_cell.angle_alpha   90.00
_cell.angle_beta   90.00
_cell.angle_gamma   90.00
#
_symmetry.space_group_name_H-M   'P 1'
#
loop_
_entity.id
_entity.type
_entity.pdbx_description
1 polymer ?
#
loop_
_entity_poly.entity_id
_entity_poly.type
_entity_poly.pdbx_seq_one_letter_code
_entity_poly.pdbx_strand_id
1 'polypeptide(L)'
;MASVNRMLLQKTFTCSVLKTSFIKAFLSPKVWSFDTSSLLRKLPHLNSQIHLYSSGPESTANILSQSMLIFQDGVDIEELPVLVKRATSESFPFTSHSYTGQQFQEETEFDTTFRQDLCNCYSVNDVFRLLEVPSDKVRGISASLALQKLHVLKYLNTDWHQIHSFIRSAVMRELYDTVQQDVKLLSNSTLISLVECYVATDGFSLMCIDGINLEIQSRLGDGILSVEELLNLSQVLSKHSGINHKPSVSGVKISPVSIVSENSSRLLSNDGDEQQVKVDSFDKYCSKAGPQVRTEIHSRCSQLRDHVWVHLTSRYQDIDENTFAHILQALTCDRKNLVSLLEKSLAKYWISLSPEDVKTSLDNLVRLRANSTVIMTYFGRWAYVNIHQMSLPLLLSFLNAYIHFGFLNENLVKVMERCLSLKGQLIHTDVLALCVEYCRSCQYLSPLVMDAAASHFTQYAYSYEPLQLFVVLRAFGQLNYLPAQTSAFLKKVESCLWDRFDQMQETQLLEILGSFTFLDILPKNFHMRVSDHVFLDRIRRLNNANKSAAFMWLGILKNAFALNTSQDLEKNHKWLLARNVKYSPLYHDDQKTSLLAVRFTISQLLGHHHHHVLPVYGCCAVYLSSDGLPLKITSVDNSCVIEGQVAKKLAILLRTSDHFTVNTQQLLGVHAQKQKHLHKLGFSIVEVRAGHFMYTWRHSFSAGASLIKACLMPHINFSKLKHETYLADKHFHGSLTKEDAFWSWRSNNGDDLIADDDALFSGSSTSRKDGGVSVCDSGLLNEKSVEDDKTTEEPD
;
A
#
# COMPACT_ATOMS: atom_id res chain seq x y z
N MET A 1 -21.72 -60.92 10.09
CA MET A 1 -20.34 -60.79 10.63
C MET A 1 -19.98 -59.31 10.51
N ALA A 2 -20.12 -58.43 11.49
CA ALA A 2 -20.25 -58.54 12.96
C ALA A 2 -18.96 -58.96 13.69
N SER A 3 -18.35 -57.99 14.41
CA SER A 3 -17.33 -58.09 15.50
C SER A 3 -16.00 -58.82 15.15
N VAL A 4 -14.80 -58.29 15.44
CA VAL A 4 -14.26 -57.83 16.74
C VAL A 4 -13.22 -56.73 16.48
N ASN A 5 -13.31 -55.50 17.01
CA ASN A 5 -13.09 -54.99 18.39
C ASN A 5 -11.60 -54.92 18.85
N ARG A 6 -11.15 -53.70 19.17
CA ARG A 6 -10.12 -53.33 20.17
C ARG A 6 -8.77 -54.11 20.21
N MET A 7 -7.69 -53.44 19.79
CA MET A 7 -6.58 -53.10 20.71
C MET A 7 -5.55 -52.15 20.05
N LEU A 8 -5.51 -50.89 20.49
CA LEU A 8 -4.31 -50.04 20.68
C LEU A 8 -4.75 -48.61 21.06
N LEU A 9 -5.07 -48.41 22.34
CA LEU A 9 -5.44 -47.10 22.90
C LEU A 9 -5.01 -47.03 24.38
N GLN A 10 -3.71 -46.82 24.62
CA GLN A 10 -3.18 -46.43 25.94
C GLN A 10 -1.72 -45.92 25.82
N LYS A 11 -1.31 -45.08 26.79
CA LYS A 11 -0.06 -44.29 26.83
C LYS A 11 -0.04 -43.17 25.78
N THR A 12 -0.33 -41.88 26.09
CA THR A 12 -0.40 -41.11 27.36
C THR A 12 0.89 -41.14 28.21
N PHE A 13 1.33 -40.09 28.91
CA PHE A 13 0.82 -38.71 29.10
C PHE A 13 2.01 -37.78 29.43
N THR A 14 2.06 -36.50 29.04
CA THR A 14 1.97 -35.23 29.83
C THR A 14 2.99 -34.23 29.22
N CYS A 15 2.98 -32.89 29.36
CA CYS A 15 2.14 -31.84 29.98
C CYS A 15 2.26 -30.59 29.05
N SER A 16 1.33 -29.64 28.84
CA SER A 16 0.33 -28.94 29.69
C SER A 16 0.99 -28.12 30.83
N VAL A 17 0.41 -27.11 31.48
CA VAL A 17 -0.83 -26.30 31.35
C VAL A 17 -0.48 -24.93 32.04
N LEU A 18 -1.14 -23.77 31.95
CA LEU A 18 -2.53 -23.32 31.70
C LEU A 18 -2.46 -22.14 30.66
N LYS A 19 -3.32 -21.10 30.53
CA LYS A 19 -4.49 -20.62 31.28
C LYS A 19 -5.57 -20.14 30.29
N THR A 20 -6.83 -20.50 30.55
CA THR A 20 -8.01 -20.14 29.74
C THR A 20 -9.26 -20.07 30.61
N SER A 21 -10.07 -19.02 30.41
CA SER A 21 -11.48 -18.89 30.83
C SER A 21 -12.15 -18.07 29.71
N PHE A 22 -12.92 -18.59 28.74
CA PHE A 22 -14.00 -19.59 28.75
C PHE A 22 -15.29 -19.10 29.43
N ILE A 23 -16.11 -18.37 28.66
CA ILE A 23 -17.53 -18.71 28.49
C ILE A 23 -17.80 -18.78 26.98
N LYS A 24 -18.52 -19.81 26.52
CA LYS A 24 -18.94 -19.97 25.12
C LYS A 24 -20.39 -20.43 25.10
N ALA A 25 -21.32 -19.48 24.96
CA ALA A 25 -22.74 -19.76 24.85
C ALA A 25 -23.18 -19.72 23.37
N PHE A 26 -24.05 -20.65 22.98
CA PHE A 26 -24.71 -20.63 21.67
C PHE A 26 -25.76 -19.51 21.63
N LEU A 27 -25.76 -18.69 20.58
CA LEU A 27 -26.96 -18.09 19.97
C LEU A 27 -26.61 -17.47 18.60
N SER A 28 -27.62 -17.16 17.80
CA SER A 28 -27.49 -16.65 16.42
C SER A 28 -26.79 -15.28 16.33
N PRO A 29 -26.04 -14.98 15.26
CA PRO A 29 -25.48 -13.64 15.04
C PRO A 29 -26.59 -12.62 14.78
N LYS A 30 -26.88 -11.78 15.77
CA LYS A 30 -27.68 -10.56 15.61
C LYS A 30 -26.78 -9.35 15.79
N VAL A 31 -26.89 -8.40 14.86
CA VAL A 31 -26.16 -7.13 14.90
C VAL A 31 -26.76 -6.24 15.98
N TRP A 32 -25.91 -5.54 16.73
CA TRP A 32 -26.30 -4.55 17.72
C TRP A 32 -25.84 -3.17 17.24
N SER A 33 -26.78 -2.25 17.02
CA SER A 33 -26.50 -0.85 16.66
C SER A 33 -26.78 0.05 17.85
N PHE A 34 -25.76 0.76 18.33
CA PHE A 34 -25.92 1.86 19.29
C PHE A 34 -26.09 3.17 18.53
N ASP A 35 -27.17 3.91 18.79
CA ASP A 35 -27.31 5.30 18.33
C ASP A 35 -26.62 6.24 19.32
N THR A 36 -25.39 6.64 19.01
CA THR A 36 -24.63 7.62 19.79
C THR A 36 -24.98 9.07 19.46
N SER A 37 -25.82 9.32 18.43
CA SER A 37 -26.06 10.67 17.89
C SER A 37 -26.91 11.57 18.80
N SER A 38 -27.74 10.95 19.66
CA SER A 38 -28.58 11.65 20.64
C SER A 38 -27.80 12.14 21.87
N LEU A 39 -26.84 11.34 22.36
CA LEU A 39 -25.98 11.69 23.50
C LEU A 39 -24.94 12.77 23.14
N LEU A 40 -24.27 12.64 21.99
CA LEU A 40 -23.21 13.56 21.56
C LEU A 40 -23.69 15.00 21.31
N ARG A 41 -24.99 15.26 21.21
CA ARG A 41 -25.55 16.61 21.07
C ARG A 41 -25.64 17.41 22.38
N LYS A 42 -25.39 16.80 23.55
CA LYS A 42 -25.54 17.48 24.86
C LYS A 42 -24.24 17.90 25.55
N LEU A 43 -23.11 17.24 25.26
CA LEU A 43 -21.84 17.47 25.96
C LEU A 43 -20.68 17.53 24.94
N PRO A 44 -20.19 18.73 24.54
CA PRO A 44 -19.22 18.88 23.46
C PRO A 44 -17.75 18.64 23.87
N HIS A 45 -17.48 18.40 25.16
CA HIS A 45 -16.12 18.27 25.70
C HIS A 45 -16.09 17.14 26.76
N LEU A 46 -15.38 16.03 26.48
CA LEU A 46 -14.70 15.17 27.46
C LEU A 46 -14.02 13.96 26.79
N ASN A 47 -12.93 13.49 27.40
CA ASN A 47 -12.39 12.14 27.23
C ASN A 47 -12.77 11.34 28.48
N SER A 48 -13.71 10.39 28.39
CA SER A 48 -14.12 9.55 29.51
C SER A 48 -14.13 8.06 29.13
N GLN A 49 -13.88 7.19 30.12
CA GLN A 49 -13.87 5.73 29.94
C GLN A 49 -15.23 5.16 30.31
N ILE A 50 -15.85 4.41 29.40
CA ILE A 50 -17.17 3.82 29.61
C ILE A 50 -17.02 2.35 30.02
N HIS A 51 -17.64 1.99 31.14
CA HIS A 51 -17.76 0.61 31.60
C HIS A 51 -19.24 0.20 31.72
N LEU A 52 -19.61 -0.92 31.10
CA LEU A 52 -20.95 -1.52 31.24
C LEU A 52 -20.91 -2.70 32.21
N TYR A 53 -21.93 -2.76 33.07
CA TYR A 53 -22.22 -3.91 33.93
C TYR A 53 -23.64 -4.41 33.66
N SER A 54 -23.85 -5.72 33.68
CA SER A 54 -25.17 -6.34 33.52
C SER A 54 -25.53 -7.15 34.76
N SER A 55 -26.71 -6.88 35.31
CA SER A 55 -27.33 -7.71 36.35
C SER A 55 -28.15 -8.85 35.72
N GLY A 56 -28.68 -9.74 36.57
CA GLY A 56 -29.48 -10.89 36.16
C GLY A 56 -30.93 -10.53 35.78
N PRO A 57 -31.70 -11.50 35.24
CA PRO A 57 -33.02 -11.24 34.68
C PRO A 57 -34.14 -11.24 35.72
N GLU A 58 -34.67 -10.07 36.08
CA GLU A 58 -36.03 -9.94 36.60
C GLU A 58 -37.00 -9.71 35.44
N SER A 59 -38.01 -10.58 35.32
CA SER A 59 -38.80 -10.69 34.09
C SER A 59 -39.96 -9.69 34.02
N THR A 60 -39.77 -8.62 33.25
CA THR A 60 -40.88 -7.91 32.59
C THR A 60 -40.82 -8.21 31.09
N ALA A 61 -41.95 -8.62 30.49
CA ALA A 61 -41.98 -9.44 29.26
C ALA A 61 -41.32 -8.85 27.99
N ASN A 62 -40.94 -7.56 28.00
CA ASN A 62 -40.34 -6.85 26.86
C ASN A 62 -38.91 -6.34 27.10
N ILE A 63 -38.29 -6.63 28.25
CA ILE A 63 -36.91 -6.22 28.59
C ILE A 63 -36.05 -7.48 28.74
N LEU A 64 -34.90 -7.54 28.07
CA LEU A 64 -33.97 -8.68 28.07
C LEU A 64 -32.92 -8.57 29.18
N SER A 65 -32.43 -7.37 29.43
CA SER A 65 -31.58 -7.06 30.58
C SER A 65 -31.80 -5.62 31.03
N GLN A 66 -31.76 -5.42 32.34
CA GLN A 66 -31.32 -4.15 32.89
C GLN A 66 -29.78 -4.20 32.94
N SER A 67 -29.15 -3.13 32.48
CA SER A 67 -27.71 -2.94 32.56
C SER A 67 -27.46 -1.54 33.08
N MET A 68 -26.36 -1.31 33.78
CA MET A 68 -25.96 0.01 34.24
C MET A 68 -24.72 0.46 33.49
N LEU A 69 -24.74 1.72 33.05
CA LEU A 69 -23.60 2.41 32.48
C LEU A 69 -23.18 3.44 33.52
N ILE A 70 -22.02 3.19 34.14
CA ILE A 70 -21.48 4.08 35.17
C ILE A 70 -20.73 5.20 34.47
N PHE A 71 -21.19 6.44 34.67
CA PHE A 71 -20.54 7.64 34.19
C PHE A 71 -19.72 8.26 35.33
N GLN A 72 -18.50 8.70 35.03
CA GLN A 72 -17.62 9.37 35.99
C GLN A 72 -16.94 10.56 35.32
N ASP A 73 -17.17 11.77 35.86
CA ASP A 73 -16.59 13.02 35.36
C ASP A 73 -15.59 13.60 36.37
N GLY A 74 -14.55 12.82 36.67
CA GLY A 74 -13.40 13.20 37.50
C GLY A 74 -13.67 13.42 39.01
N VAL A 75 -14.88 13.81 39.40
CA VAL A 75 -15.28 14.16 40.77
C VAL A 75 -16.47 13.30 41.21
N ASP A 76 -17.55 13.29 40.43
CA ASP A 76 -18.78 12.55 40.73
C ASP A 76 -18.91 11.26 39.89
N ILE A 77 -19.73 10.33 40.39
CA ILE A 77 -20.09 9.06 39.74
C ILE A 77 -21.61 8.97 39.67
N GLU A 78 -22.17 8.76 38.48
CA GLU A 78 -23.61 8.64 38.21
C GLU A 78 -23.93 7.29 37.55
N GLU A 79 -24.94 6.58 38.06
CA GLU A 79 -25.40 5.30 37.50
C GLU A 79 -26.56 5.49 36.52
N LEU A 80 -26.29 5.39 35.22
CA LEU A 80 -27.32 5.56 34.18
C LEU A 80 -27.95 4.19 33.82
N PRO A 81 -29.27 4.01 34.01
CA PRO A 81 -29.95 2.74 33.71
C PRO A 81 -30.17 2.55 32.21
N VAL A 82 -29.58 1.49 31.66
CA VAL A 82 -29.71 1.07 30.25
C VAL A 82 -30.72 -0.07 30.14
N LEU A 83 -31.84 0.19 29.45
CA LEU A 83 -32.90 -0.79 29.21
C LEU A 83 -32.70 -1.50 27.87
N VAL A 84 -32.20 -2.74 27.92
CA VAL A 84 -32.01 -3.54 26.71
C VAL A 84 -33.31 -4.28 26.36
N LYS A 85 -34.01 -3.83 25.32
CA LYS A 85 -35.21 -4.51 24.79
C LYS A 85 -34.87 -5.47 23.64
N ARG A 86 -35.73 -6.47 23.45
CA ARG A 86 -35.67 -7.38 22.29
C ARG A 86 -36.19 -6.64 21.06
N ALA A 87 -35.36 -6.49 20.02
CA ALA A 87 -35.83 -5.95 18.76
C ALA A 87 -36.87 -6.88 18.10
N THR A 88 -38.11 -6.41 18.02
CA THR A 88 -39.21 -6.92 17.17
C THR A 88 -39.35 -6.03 15.93
N SER A 89 -40.13 -6.47 14.94
CA SER A 89 -40.46 -5.67 13.75
C SER A 89 -41.10 -4.31 14.07
N GLU A 90 -41.81 -4.22 15.20
CA GLU A 90 -42.53 -3.03 15.66
C GLU A 90 -41.68 -2.09 16.54
N SER A 91 -40.42 -2.44 16.80
CA SER A 91 -39.55 -1.72 17.77
C SER A 91 -38.53 -0.77 17.15
N PHE A 92 -38.51 -0.64 15.82
CA PHE A 92 -37.86 0.47 15.13
C PHE A 92 -38.84 1.66 15.02
N PRO A 93 -38.36 2.92 15.00
CA PRO A 93 -39.21 4.09 14.79
C PRO A 93 -39.68 4.24 13.33
N PHE A 94 -39.23 3.37 12.43
CA PHE A 94 -39.91 3.12 11.16
C PHE A 94 -41.25 2.45 11.47
N THR A 95 -42.32 3.23 11.49
CA THR A 95 -43.66 2.74 11.76
C THR A 95 -44.05 1.63 10.79
N SER A 96 -44.83 0.67 11.27
CA SER A 96 -45.38 -0.45 10.47
C SER A 96 -46.44 0.00 9.45
N HIS A 97 -46.13 1.00 8.63
CA HIS A 97 -46.77 1.19 7.34
C HIS A 97 -46.32 0.06 6.44
N SER A 98 -47.01 -1.09 6.55
CA SER A 98 -46.96 -2.13 5.55
C SER A 98 -47.30 -1.49 4.20
N TYR A 99 -46.26 -1.31 3.37
CA TYR A 99 -46.40 -0.73 2.04
C TYR A 99 -47.37 -1.60 1.24
N THR A 100 -48.61 -1.14 1.14
CA THR A 100 -49.64 -1.78 0.34
C THR A 100 -49.26 -1.51 -1.10
N GLY A 101 -48.54 -2.47 -1.70
CA GLY A 101 -47.86 -2.31 -2.98
C GLY A 101 -48.78 -1.77 -4.06
N GLN A 102 -48.77 -0.45 -4.25
CA GLN A 102 -49.44 0.19 -5.35
C GLN A 102 -48.48 0.25 -6.53
N GLN A 103 -49.02 -0.17 -7.66
CA GLN A 103 -48.42 -0.14 -8.97
C GLN A 103 -47.63 1.16 -9.17
N PHE A 104 -46.35 1.05 -9.52
CA PHE A 104 -45.66 2.14 -10.21
C PHE A 104 -46.54 2.56 -11.39
N GLN A 105 -46.70 3.87 -11.62
CA GLN A 105 -47.48 4.31 -12.76
C GLN A 105 -46.73 3.92 -14.03
N GLU A 106 -47.24 2.91 -14.75
CA GLU A 106 -46.66 2.46 -16.02
C GLU A 106 -46.57 3.67 -16.96
N GLU A 107 -45.42 3.80 -17.63
CA GLU A 107 -45.13 5.00 -18.41
C GLU A 107 -46.12 5.11 -19.57
N THR A 108 -46.87 6.20 -19.62
CA THR A 108 -48.00 6.31 -20.54
C THR A 108 -47.54 6.56 -21.99
N GLU A 109 -48.43 6.30 -22.95
CA GLU A 109 -48.25 6.73 -24.35
C GLU A 109 -48.00 8.25 -24.44
N PHE A 110 -48.56 9.03 -23.52
CA PHE A 110 -48.25 10.45 -23.39
C PHE A 110 -46.84 10.69 -22.86
N ASP A 111 -46.41 10.09 -21.74
CA ASP A 111 -45.07 10.30 -21.16
C ASP A 111 -43.95 9.86 -22.13
N THR A 112 -44.14 8.75 -22.84
CA THR A 112 -43.18 8.27 -23.85
C THR A 112 -43.08 9.21 -25.06
N THR A 113 -44.21 9.70 -25.59
CA THR A 113 -44.24 10.71 -26.65
C THR A 113 -43.62 12.02 -26.18
N PHE A 114 -44.04 12.50 -25.00
CA PHE A 114 -43.53 13.71 -24.36
C PHE A 114 -42.02 13.65 -24.13
N ARG A 115 -41.46 12.50 -23.72
CA ARG A 115 -40.00 12.29 -23.63
C ARG A 115 -39.33 12.47 -25.00
N GLN A 116 -39.91 11.89 -26.06
CA GLN A 116 -39.35 11.97 -27.41
C GLN A 116 -39.40 13.40 -27.97
N ASP A 117 -40.48 14.14 -27.75
CA ASP A 117 -40.59 15.54 -28.12
C ASP A 117 -39.65 16.43 -27.29
N LEU A 118 -39.53 16.17 -25.98
CA LEU A 118 -38.61 16.86 -25.08
C LEU A 118 -37.14 16.62 -25.46
N CYS A 119 -36.80 15.46 -26.04
CA CYS A 119 -35.48 15.23 -26.64
C CYS A 119 -35.21 16.21 -27.79
N ASN A 120 -36.22 16.51 -28.62
CA ASN A 120 -36.12 17.40 -29.79
C ASN A 120 -36.13 18.91 -29.44
N CYS A 121 -36.48 19.31 -28.22
CA CYS A 121 -36.34 20.70 -27.76
C CYS A 121 -34.85 21.11 -27.69
N TYR A 122 -34.47 22.25 -28.28
CA TYR A 122 -33.09 22.79 -28.20
C TYR A 122 -33.01 24.11 -27.42
N SER A 123 -34.15 24.77 -27.22
CA SER A 123 -34.31 26.03 -26.50
C SER A 123 -35.23 25.87 -25.27
N VAL A 124 -35.16 26.81 -24.33
CA VAL A 124 -36.06 26.88 -23.17
C VAL A 124 -37.50 27.17 -23.62
N ASN A 125 -37.67 28.06 -24.60
CA ASN A 125 -38.94 28.37 -25.25
C ASN A 125 -39.57 27.13 -25.93
N ASP A 126 -38.77 26.22 -26.50
CA ASP A 126 -39.28 24.94 -27.03
C ASP A 126 -39.92 24.10 -25.92
N VAL A 127 -39.24 23.98 -24.76
CA VAL A 127 -39.76 23.22 -23.61
C VAL A 127 -40.97 23.90 -22.98
N PHE A 128 -40.98 25.24 -22.89
CA PHE A 128 -42.12 25.98 -22.36
C PHE A 128 -43.36 25.81 -23.25
N ARG A 129 -43.21 25.81 -24.58
CA ARG A 129 -44.30 25.48 -25.53
C ARG A 129 -44.79 24.04 -25.37
N LEU A 130 -43.89 23.09 -25.16
CA LEU A 130 -44.26 21.70 -24.88
C LEU A 130 -44.99 21.54 -23.53
N LEU A 131 -44.84 22.51 -22.63
CA LEU A 131 -45.57 22.62 -21.36
C LEU A 131 -46.87 23.46 -21.44
N GLU A 132 -47.25 24.01 -22.60
CA GLU A 132 -48.58 24.63 -22.83
C GLU A 132 -49.71 23.58 -22.98
N VAL A 133 -49.36 22.29 -22.85
CA VAL A 133 -50.30 21.17 -22.75
C VAL A 133 -51.14 21.29 -21.46
N PRO A 134 -52.45 20.96 -21.47
CA PRO A 134 -53.31 21.01 -20.28
C PRO A 134 -52.70 20.33 -19.04
N SER A 135 -52.74 21.02 -17.90
CA SER A 135 -52.01 20.64 -16.68
C SER A 135 -52.49 19.34 -16.02
N ASP A 136 -53.68 18.85 -16.37
CA ASP A 136 -54.16 17.51 -15.98
C ASP A 136 -53.35 16.34 -16.61
N LYS A 137 -52.55 16.65 -17.64
CA LYS A 137 -51.64 15.71 -18.32
C LYS A 137 -50.20 15.77 -17.83
N VAL A 138 -49.75 16.92 -17.32
CA VAL A 138 -48.36 17.11 -16.86
C VAL A 138 -48.20 16.54 -15.45
N ARG A 139 -48.03 15.21 -15.37
CA ARG A 139 -47.84 14.44 -14.12
C ARG A 139 -46.36 14.30 -13.76
N GLY A 140 -46.07 13.75 -12.58
CA GLY A 140 -44.73 13.63 -12.02
C GLY A 140 -43.65 13.07 -12.95
N ILE A 141 -43.96 12.10 -13.82
CA ILE A 141 -43.00 11.56 -14.80
C ILE A 141 -42.65 12.65 -15.84
N SER A 142 -43.61 13.11 -16.63
CA SER A 142 -43.44 14.22 -17.58
C SER A 142 -42.83 15.49 -16.93
N ALA A 143 -43.28 15.86 -15.72
CA ALA A 143 -42.75 17.00 -14.98
C ALA A 143 -41.28 16.81 -14.56
N SER A 144 -40.89 15.61 -14.12
CA SER A 144 -39.50 15.30 -13.77
C SER A 144 -38.55 15.37 -14.99
N LEU A 145 -39.02 14.88 -16.15
CA LEU A 145 -38.27 14.94 -17.41
C LEU A 145 -38.11 16.39 -17.87
N ALA A 146 -39.20 17.17 -17.88
CA ALA A 146 -39.17 18.59 -18.21
C ALA A 146 -38.21 19.37 -17.31
N LEU A 147 -38.25 19.12 -16.00
CA LEU A 147 -37.39 19.80 -15.03
C LEU A 147 -35.90 19.44 -15.22
N GLN A 148 -35.57 18.19 -15.55
CA GLN A 148 -34.20 17.80 -15.94
C GLN A 148 -33.74 18.55 -17.20
N LYS A 149 -34.56 18.57 -18.26
CA LYS A 149 -34.23 19.27 -19.52
C LYS A 149 -34.04 20.77 -19.30
N LEU A 150 -34.92 21.42 -18.52
CA LEU A 150 -34.85 22.84 -18.19
C LEU A 150 -33.55 23.19 -17.45
N HIS A 151 -33.12 22.38 -16.49
CA HIS A 151 -31.84 22.61 -15.81
C HIS A 151 -30.62 22.42 -16.72
N VAL A 152 -30.65 21.47 -17.65
CA VAL A 152 -29.58 21.30 -18.65
C VAL A 152 -29.50 22.52 -19.58
N LEU A 153 -30.65 23.01 -20.07
CA LEU A 153 -30.72 24.20 -20.93
C LEU A 153 -30.30 25.48 -20.18
N LYS A 154 -30.68 25.61 -18.90
CA LYS A 154 -30.23 26.67 -17.98
C LYS A 154 -28.70 26.66 -17.82
N TYR A 155 -28.09 25.48 -17.61
CA TYR A 155 -26.63 25.34 -17.50
C TYR A 155 -25.88 25.72 -18.80
N LEU A 156 -26.48 25.45 -19.96
CA LEU A 156 -25.93 25.78 -21.27
C LEU A 156 -26.05 27.27 -21.66
N ASN A 157 -26.59 28.14 -20.79
CA ASN A 157 -26.83 29.57 -21.06
C ASN A 157 -27.58 29.83 -22.38
N THR A 158 -28.65 29.06 -22.59
CA THR A 158 -29.58 29.23 -23.72
C THR A 158 -30.48 30.46 -23.53
N ASP A 159 -31.59 30.53 -24.27
CA ASP A 159 -32.64 31.57 -24.22
C ASP A 159 -33.36 31.73 -22.87
N TRP A 160 -32.88 31.08 -21.80
CA TRP A 160 -33.37 31.20 -20.42
C TRP A 160 -33.62 32.65 -19.97
N HIS A 161 -32.70 33.56 -20.26
CA HIS A 161 -32.84 34.97 -19.85
C HIS A 161 -33.78 35.80 -20.75
N GLN A 162 -34.26 35.26 -21.87
CA GLN A 162 -35.24 35.90 -22.75
C GLN A 162 -36.68 35.71 -22.24
N ILE A 163 -36.94 34.67 -21.44
CA ILE A 163 -38.24 34.43 -20.82
C ILE A 163 -38.35 35.25 -19.52
N HIS A 164 -39.48 35.95 -19.37
CA HIS A 164 -39.77 36.82 -18.23
C HIS A 164 -39.70 36.05 -16.89
N SER A 165 -39.03 36.61 -15.88
CA SER A 165 -38.68 35.93 -14.62
C SER A 165 -39.90 35.39 -13.86
N PHE A 166 -41.01 36.13 -13.86
CA PHE A 166 -42.28 35.66 -13.28
C PHE A 166 -42.77 34.35 -13.90
N ILE A 167 -42.69 34.21 -15.23
CA ILE A 167 -43.15 33.01 -15.95
C ILE A 167 -42.20 31.85 -15.63
N ARG A 168 -40.88 32.09 -15.67
CA ARG A 168 -39.88 31.09 -15.28
C ARG A 168 -40.11 30.55 -13.86
N SER A 169 -40.34 31.44 -12.89
CA SER A 169 -40.57 31.06 -11.49
C SER A 169 -42.00 30.58 -11.19
N ALA A 170 -42.95 30.76 -12.11
CA ALA A 170 -44.26 30.09 -12.04
C ALA A 170 -44.13 28.63 -12.50
N VAL A 171 -43.66 28.42 -13.74
CA VAL A 171 -43.49 27.08 -14.34
C VAL A 171 -42.54 26.21 -13.52
N MET A 172 -41.39 26.74 -13.08
CA MET A 172 -40.47 25.97 -12.23
C MET A 172 -41.09 25.59 -10.88
N ARG A 173 -41.94 26.45 -10.29
CA ARG A 173 -42.64 26.12 -9.04
C ARG A 173 -43.66 25.01 -9.26
N GLU A 174 -44.51 25.15 -10.28
CA GLU A 174 -45.52 24.14 -10.63
C GLU A 174 -44.89 22.78 -10.92
N LEU A 175 -43.77 22.73 -11.67
CA LEU A 175 -43.02 21.50 -11.89
C LEU A 175 -42.44 20.90 -10.58
N TYR A 176 -41.88 21.70 -9.67
CA TYR A 176 -41.43 21.19 -8.36
C TYR A 176 -42.59 20.67 -7.51
N ASP A 177 -43.71 21.40 -7.47
CA ASP A 177 -44.88 21.06 -6.66
C ASP A 177 -45.57 19.79 -7.17
N THR A 178 -45.65 19.59 -8.50
CA THR A 178 -46.12 18.34 -9.13
C THR A 178 -45.17 17.17 -8.86
N VAL A 179 -43.85 17.36 -9.04
CA VAL A 179 -42.85 16.31 -8.72
C VAL A 179 -42.89 15.94 -7.23
N GLN A 180 -43.16 16.88 -6.34
CA GLN A 180 -43.28 16.63 -4.90
C GLN A 180 -44.58 15.90 -4.52
N GLN A 181 -45.69 16.16 -5.22
CA GLN A 181 -46.95 15.42 -5.02
C GLN A 181 -46.84 13.98 -5.52
N ASP A 182 -46.36 13.78 -6.75
CA ASP A 182 -46.29 12.48 -7.41
C ASP A 182 -45.03 11.67 -7.06
N VAL A 183 -44.15 12.16 -6.16
CA VAL A 183 -42.83 11.56 -5.86
C VAL A 183 -42.88 10.06 -5.57
N LYS A 184 -43.97 9.60 -4.93
CA LYS A 184 -44.21 8.19 -4.58
C LYS A 184 -44.55 7.28 -5.76
N LEU A 185 -45.10 7.86 -6.83
CA LEU A 185 -45.49 7.16 -8.06
C LEU A 185 -44.34 7.02 -9.05
N LEU A 186 -43.27 7.81 -8.88
CA LEU A 186 -42.10 7.82 -9.77
C LEU A 186 -41.36 6.48 -9.75
N SER A 187 -40.82 6.08 -10.90
CA SER A 187 -39.93 4.93 -11.00
C SER A 187 -38.60 5.16 -10.27
N ASN A 188 -37.92 4.09 -9.88
CA ASN A 188 -36.60 4.17 -9.24
C ASN A 188 -35.57 4.88 -10.15
N SER A 189 -35.59 4.59 -11.46
CA SER A 189 -34.73 5.25 -12.45
C SER A 189 -35.05 6.75 -12.59
N THR A 190 -36.33 7.14 -12.51
CA THR A 190 -36.74 8.55 -12.46
C THR A 190 -36.21 9.26 -11.21
N LEU A 191 -36.30 8.63 -10.03
CA LEU A 191 -35.76 9.17 -8.79
C LEU A 191 -34.22 9.32 -8.84
N ILE A 192 -33.50 8.30 -9.32
CA ILE A 192 -32.03 8.38 -9.47
C ILE A 192 -31.62 9.46 -10.48
N SER A 193 -32.38 9.65 -11.56
CA SER A 193 -32.15 10.72 -12.54
C SER A 193 -32.43 12.12 -11.96
N LEU A 194 -33.43 12.25 -11.09
CA LEU A 194 -33.68 13.48 -10.31
C LEU A 194 -32.57 13.76 -9.29
N VAL A 195 -31.99 12.72 -8.68
CA VAL A 195 -30.79 12.87 -7.83
C VAL A 195 -29.61 13.37 -8.64
N GLU A 196 -29.32 12.80 -9.81
CA GLU A 196 -28.24 13.29 -10.68
C GLU A 196 -28.49 14.73 -11.13
N CYS A 197 -29.74 15.09 -11.42
CA CYS A 197 -30.12 16.46 -11.72
C CYS A 197 -29.86 17.41 -10.55
N TYR A 198 -30.38 17.18 -9.34
CA TYR A 198 -30.20 18.14 -8.23
C TYR A 198 -28.75 18.17 -7.71
N VAL A 199 -28.00 17.08 -7.88
CA VAL A 199 -26.57 17.03 -7.54
C VAL A 199 -25.74 17.89 -8.50
N ALA A 200 -26.11 17.96 -9.78
CA ALA A 200 -25.36 18.69 -10.81
C ALA A 200 -25.77 20.16 -11.02
N THR A 201 -26.80 20.67 -10.33
CA THR A 201 -27.48 21.93 -10.71
C THR A 201 -27.62 22.96 -9.58
N ASP A 202 -27.33 24.23 -9.89
CA ASP A 202 -27.55 25.37 -8.98
C ASP A 202 -29.02 25.81 -8.96
N GLY A 203 -29.58 25.99 -7.77
CA GLY A 203 -30.93 26.55 -7.56
C GLY A 203 -32.07 25.52 -7.55
N PHE A 204 -31.76 24.24 -7.35
CA PHE A 204 -32.79 23.20 -7.17
C PHE A 204 -33.59 23.42 -5.86
N SER A 205 -34.89 23.10 -5.86
CA SER A 205 -35.76 23.32 -4.70
C SER A 205 -35.43 22.41 -3.51
N LEU A 206 -35.06 22.98 -2.37
CA LEU A 206 -34.75 22.25 -1.13
C LEU A 206 -35.91 21.34 -0.66
N MET A 207 -37.17 21.79 -0.80
CA MET A 207 -38.35 20.99 -0.42
C MET A 207 -38.54 19.78 -1.35
N CYS A 208 -38.22 19.93 -2.64
CA CYS A 208 -38.22 18.82 -3.59
C CYS A 208 -37.08 17.83 -3.28
N ILE A 209 -35.89 18.34 -2.92
CA ILE A 209 -34.77 17.50 -2.44
C ILE A 209 -35.16 16.71 -1.19
N ASP A 210 -35.84 17.33 -0.22
CA ASP A 210 -36.32 16.63 0.98
C ASP A 210 -37.36 15.57 0.64
N GLY A 211 -38.33 15.87 -0.25
CA GLY A 211 -39.31 14.89 -0.74
C GLY A 211 -38.68 13.68 -1.44
N ILE A 212 -37.74 13.92 -2.37
CA ILE A 212 -37.00 12.88 -3.08
C ILE A 212 -36.16 12.04 -2.10
N ASN A 213 -35.44 12.69 -1.17
CA ASN A 213 -34.60 11.99 -0.20
C ASN A 213 -35.40 11.13 0.77
N LEU A 214 -36.55 11.61 1.25
CA LEU A 214 -37.44 10.85 2.13
C LEU A 214 -38.05 9.64 1.41
N GLU A 215 -38.46 9.78 0.15
CA GLU A 215 -38.97 8.67 -0.66
C GLU A 215 -37.89 7.61 -0.91
N ILE A 216 -36.66 8.03 -1.27
CA ILE A 216 -35.53 7.10 -1.44
C ILE A 216 -35.19 6.42 -0.10
N GLN A 217 -35.26 7.13 1.03
CA GLN A 217 -35.07 6.55 2.36
C GLN A 217 -36.15 5.52 2.73
N SER A 218 -37.41 5.71 2.32
CA SER A 218 -38.44 4.67 2.44
C SER A 218 -38.08 3.46 1.60
N ARG A 219 -37.81 3.63 0.30
CA ARG A 219 -37.48 2.51 -0.63
C ARG A 219 -36.20 1.76 -0.25
N LEU A 220 -35.26 2.42 0.43
CA LEU A 220 -34.12 1.79 1.09
C LEU A 220 -34.58 0.89 2.25
N GLY A 221 -35.39 1.44 3.17
CA GLY A 221 -36.01 0.71 4.29
C GLY A 221 -36.81 -0.51 3.86
N ASP A 222 -37.65 -0.35 2.83
CA ASP A 222 -38.52 -1.36 2.25
C ASP A 222 -37.75 -2.40 1.40
N GLY A 223 -36.47 -2.17 1.09
CA GLY A 223 -35.63 -3.08 0.30
C GLY A 223 -36.01 -3.16 -1.19
N ILE A 224 -36.71 -2.16 -1.71
CA ILE A 224 -37.23 -2.11 -3.09
C ILE A 224 -36.11 -1.92 -4.12
N LEU A 225 -35.04 -1.19 -3.76
CA LEU A 225 -33.91 -0.92 -4.64
C LEU A 225 -32.97 -2.14 -4.77
N SER A 226 -32.71 -2.54 -6.01
CA SER A 226 -31.73 -3.57 -6.39
C SER A 226 -30.28 -3.12 -6.17
N VAL A 227 -29.33 -4.07 -6.18
CA VAL A 227 -27.91 -3.77 -5.99
C VAL A 227 -27.37 -2.83 -7.08
N GLU A 228 -27.84 -2.95 -8.33
CA GLU A 228 -27.46 -2.06 -9.42
C GLU A 228 -27.99 -0.64 -9.23
N GLU A 229 -29.24 -0.48 -8.81
CA GLU A 229 -29.82 0.85 -8.51
C GLU A 229 -29.13 1.52 -7.32
N LEU A 230 -28.79 0.75 -6.28
CA LEU A 230 -27.99 1.23 -5.15
C LEU A 230 -26.59 1.67 -5.59
N LEU A 231 -25.95 0.93 -6.50
CA LEU A 231 -24.65 1.29 -7.06
C LEU A 231 -24.73 2.56 -7.90
N ASN A 232 -25.69 2.67 -8.82
CA ASN A 232 -25.91 3.86 -9.64
C ASN A 232 -26.15 5.10 -8.77
N LEU A 233 -27.02 5.00 -7.75
CA LEU A 233 -27.26 6.06 -6.78
C LEU A 233 -25.97 6.42 -6.00
N SER A 234 -25.18 5.43 -5.58
CA SER A 234 -23.90 5.67 -4.89
C SER A 234 -22.86 6.37 -5.77
N GLN A 235 -22.83 6.07 -7.07
CA GLN A 235 -21.94 6.72 -8.04
C GLN A 235 -22.36 8.18 -8.26
N VAL A 236 -23.65 8.43 -8.51
CA VAL A 236 -24.20 9.79 -8.67
C VAL A 236 -23.87 10.66 -7.45
N LEU A 237 -24.12 10.16 -6.24
CA LEU A 237 -23.80 10.85 -4.98
C LEU A 237 -22.28 11.00 -4.70
N SER A 238 -21.42 10.34 -5.49
CA SER A 238 -19.95 10.41 -5.35
C SER A 238 -19.29 11.30 -6.41
N LYS A 239 -19.84 11.38 -7.64
CA LYS A 239 -19.31 12.21 -8.76
C LYS A 239 -19.02 13.65 -8.35
N HIS A 240 -19.86 14.23 -7.49
CA HIS A 240 -19.81 15.66 -7.14
C HIS A 240 -18.99 16.01 -5.88
N SER A 241 -18.23 15.05 -5.34
CA SER A 241 -17.25 15.31 -4.26
C SER A 241 -15.88 15.83 -4.77
N GLY A 242 -15.65 15.77 -6.08
CA GLY A 242 -14.53 16.45 -6.75
C GLY A 242 -14.98 17.73 -7.44
N ILE A 243 -14.21 18.81 -7.30
CA ILE A 243 -14.52 20.10 -7.92
C ILE A 243 -14.16 20.07 -9.43
N ASN A 244 -15.07 20.60 -10.26
CA ASN A 244 -14.92 20.86 -11.70
C ASN A 244 -14.72 19.64 -12.62
N HIS A 245 -15.82 19.06 -13.09
CA HIS A 245 -15.89 18.45 -14.43
C HIS A 245 -17.17 18.89 -15.16
N LYS A 246 -17.07 19.14 -16.46
CA LYS A 246 -18.25 19.45 -17.31
C LYS A 246 -19.06 18.18 -17.55
N PRO A 247 -20.41 18.24 -17.64
CA PRO A 247 -21.22 17.14 -18.15
C PRO A 247 -20.84 16.87 -19.62
N SER A 248 -20.62 15.60 -19.97
CA SER A 248 -20.24 15.20 -21.34
C SER A 248 -21.47 14.99 -22.22
N VAL A 249 -21.86 16.02 -22.96
CA VAL A 249 -22.83 15.89 -24.06
C VAL A 249 -22.11 15.33 -25.28
N SER A 250 -22.43 14.09 -25.65
CA SER A 250 -21.91 13.42 -26.83
C SER A 250 -22.66 13.87 -28.09
N GLY A 251 -21.95 14.54 -28.99
CA GLY A 251 -22.39 14.76 -30.37
C GLY A 251 -23.31 15.96 -30.60
N VAL A 252 -22.74 17.03 -31.17
CA VAL A 252 -23.24 17.87 -32.28
C VAL A 252 -22.37 19.13 -32.32
N LYS A 253 -21.74 19.41 -33.47
CA LYS A 253 -21.06 20.69 -33.73
C LYS A 253 -22.03 21.58 -34.50
N ILE A 254 -22.40 22.73 -33.93
CA ILE A 254 -23.05 23.82 -34.68
C ILE A 254 -22.14 25.05 -34.58
N SER A 255 -21.78 25.59 -35.74
CA SER A 255 -21.03 26.85 -35.84
C SER A 255 -22.01 28.03 -35.80
N PRO A 256 -21.73 29.12 -35.06
CA PRO A 256 -22.60 30.29 -35.05
C PRO A 256 -22.51 31.02 -36.40
N VAL A 257 -23.59 30.97 -37.19
CA VAL A 257 -23.76 31.82 -38.36
C VAL A 257 -24.28 33.18 -37.90
N SER A 258 -23.59 34.26 -38.27
CA SER A 258 -24.05 35.62 -38.03
C SER A 258 -25.14 36.02 -39.03
N ILE A 259 -26.29 36.48 -38.54
CA ILE A 259 -27.31 37.17 -39.35
C ILE A 259 -27.61 38.52 -38.69
N VAL A 260 -27.68 39.57 -39.51
CA VAL A 260 -27.92 40.97 -39.10
C VAL A 260 -29.11 41.52 -39.89
N SER A 261 -30.14 41.99 -39.18
CA SER A 261 -31.09 43.06 -39.55
C SER A 261 -32.19 43.10 -38.49
N GLU A 262 -32.27 44.14 -37.66
CA GLU A 262 -33.11 45.33 -37.93
C GLU A 262 -34.61 45.03 -38.07
N ASN A 263 -35.40 45.39 -37.05
CA ASN A 263 -36.28 46.57 -37.15
C ASN A 263 -36.82 46.99 -35.77
N SER A 264 -36.89 48.30 -35.54
CA SER A 264 -37.40 48.90 -34.29
C SER A 264 -38.80 49.48 -34.50
N SER A 265 -39.73 49.24 -33.56
CA SER A 265 -40.85 50.17 -33.33
C SER A 265 -41.48 50.03 -31.93
N ARG A 266 -40.98 50.89 -31.03
CA ARG A 266 -41.77 51.82 -30.18
C ARG A 266 -43.10 51.30 -29.59
N LEU A 267 -43.15 51.25 -28.25
CA LEU A 267 -44.01 52.16 -27.49
C LEU A 267 -43.57 52.25 -26.01
N LEU A 268 -43.76 53.43 -25.42
CA LEU A 268 -43.52 53.82 -24.03
C LEU A 268 -42.05 53.82 -23.54
N SER A 269 -41.66 54.98 -22.99
CA SER A 269 -40.37 55.30 -22.36
C SER A 269 -40.65 56.23 -21.17
N ASN A 270 -39.79 56.19 -20.15
CA ASN A 270 -39.86 56.99 -18.91
C ASN A 270 -41.04 56.62 -17.98
N ASP A 271 -40.91 56.44 -16.66
CA ASP A 271 -39.80 56.56 -15.69
C ASP A 271 -39.73 55.25 -14.86
N GLY A 272 -38.81 54.94 -13.92
CA GLY A 272 -37.70 55.65 -13.29
C GLY A 272 -37.32 54.91 -11.98
N ASP A 273 -36.25 54.12 -12.02
CA ASP A 273 -35.48 53.46 -10.93
C ASP A 273 -36.16 52.60 -9.82
N GLU A 274 -37.46 52.71 -9.51
CA GLU A 274 -38.06 51.95 -8.37
C GLU A 274 -38.30 50.44 -8.62
N GLN A 275 -38.21 49.95 -9.86
CA GLN A 275 -38.61 48.56 -10.18
C GLN A 275 -37.47 47.54 -10.12
N GLN A 276 -36.20 47.95 -10.19
CA GLN A 276 -35.03 47.05 -10.22
C GLN A 276 -35.01 46.10 -9.01
N VAL A 277 -35.31 46.63 -7.82
CA VAL A 277 -35.28 45.91 -6.53
C VAL A 277 -36.35 44.81 -6.43
N LYS A 278 -37.44 44.89 -7.22
CA LYS A 278 -38.49 43.86 -7.23
C LYS A 278 -38.12 42.66 -8.09
N VAL A 279 -37.29 42.80 -9.12
CA VAL A 279 -36.95 41.72 -10.05
C VAL A 279 -36.20 40.58 -9.33
N ASP A 280 -35.25 40.92 -8.46
CA ASP A 280 -34.44 39.94 -7.70
C ASP A 280 -35.29 39.10 -6.74
N SER A 281 -36.45 39.59 -6.29
CA SER A 281 -37.33 38.87 -5.36
C SER A 281 -38.02 37.63 -5.97
N PHE A 282 -38.13 37.57 -7.31
CA PHE A 282 -38.84 36.49 -8.01
C PHE A 282 -37.94 35.36 -8.51
N ASP A 283 -36.62 35.56 -8.67
CA ASP A 283 -35.72 34.57 -9.28
C ASP A 283 -35.13 33.53 -8.28
N LYS A 284 -35.92 33.16 -7.26
CA LYS A 284 -35.53 32.27 -6.13
C LYS A 284 -35.03 30.86 -6.54
N TYR A 285 -35.51 30.32 -7.66
CA TYR A 285 -35.07 29.02 -8.22
C TYR A 285 -34.03 29.17 -9.34
N CYS A 286 -33.62 30.41 -9.61
CA CYS A 286 -32.86 30.79 -10.81
C CYS A 286 -31.47 31.34 -10.45
N SER A 287 -31.35 32.05 -9.34
CA SER A 287 -30.08 32.55 -8.79
C SER A 287 -29.13 31.42 -8.36
N LYS A 288 -27.82 31.73 -8.30
CA LYS A 288 -26.81 30.79 -7.78
C LYS A 288 -27.02 30.59 -6.28
N ALA A 289 -27.07 29.33 -5.85
CA ALA A 289 -27.28 28.98 -4.45
C ALA A 289 -26.14 29.54 -3.57
N GLY A 290 -26.51 30.22 -2.47
CA GLY A 290 -25.54 30.73 -1.51
C GLY A 290 -24.70 29.60 -0.88
N PRO A 291 -23.49 29.89 -0.38
CA PRO A 291 -22.56 28.86 0.10
C PRO A 291 -23.15 28.00 1.24
N GLN A 292 -24.02 28.58 2.07
CA GLN A 292 -24.76 27.86 3.11
C GLN A 292 -25.69 26.78 2.53
N VAL A 293 -26.51 27.12 1.53
CA VAL A 293 -27.45 26.20 0.87
C VAL A 293 -26.70 25.06 0.16
N ARG A 294 -25.59 25.37 -0.53
CA ARG A 294 -24.74 24.33 -1.13
C ARG A 294 -24.14 23.39 -0.08
N THR A 295 -23.70 23.91 1.06
CA THR A 295 -23.19 23.11 2.18
C THR A 295 -24.28 22.19 2.75
N GLU A 296 -25.52 22.67 2.85
CA GLU A 296 -26.66 21.87 3.30
C GLU A 296 -27.00 20.75 2.31
N ILE A 297 -27.04 21.04 1.00
CA ILE A 297 -27.26 20.03 -0.05
C ILE A 297 -26.16 18.96 -0.02
N HIS A 298 -24.89 19.34 0.12
CA HIS A 298 -23.78 18.38 0.27
C HIS A 298 -23.93 17.51 1.54
N SER A 299 -24.40 18.08 2.66
CA SER A 299 -24.67 17.32 3.90
C SER A 299 -25.77 16.28 3.69
N ARG A 300 -26.91 16.68 3.09
CA ARG A 300 -28.03 15.79 2.72
C ARG A 300 -27.56 14.66 1.78
N CYS A 301 -26.74 14.99 0.78
CA CYS A 301 -26.17 14.00 -0.14
C CYS A 301 -25.25 12.99 0.54
N SER A 302 -24.41 13.40 1.51
CA SER A 302 -23.59 12.44 2.26
C SER A 302 -24.46 11.52 3.11
N GLN A 303 -25.44 12.06 3.85
CA GLN A 303 -26.34 11.26 4.67
C GLN A 303 -27.06 10.18 3.84
N LEU A 304 -27.62 10.56 2.68
CA LEU A 304 -28.25 9.59 1.77
C LEU A 304 -27.26 8.53 1.29
N ARG A 305 -26.04 8.93 0.89
CA ARG A 305 -24.97 8.02 0.47
C ARG A 305 -24.56 7.05 1.59
N ASP A 306 -24.48 7.54 2.82
CA ASP A 306 -24.15 6.73 3.99
C ASP A 306 -25.26 5.70 4.29
N HIS A 307 -26.54 6.07 4.11
CA HIS A 307 -27.65 5.12 4.16
C HIS A 307 -27.55 4.06 3.04
N VAL A 308 -27.28 4.46 1.78
CA VAL A 308 -27.09 3.52 0.66
C VAL A 308 -26.02 2.47 0.97
N TRP A 309 -24.89 2.86 1.57
CA TRP A 309 -23.84 1.90 1.97
C TRP A 309 -24.23 0.98 3.13
N VAL A 310 -25.09 1.42 4.06
CA VAL A 310 -25.66 0.56 5.11
C VAL A 310 -26.59 -0.50 4.52
N HIS A 311 -27.43 -0.13 3.54
CA HIS A 311 -28.33 -1.07 2.88
C HIS A 311 -27.60 -2.03 1.92
N LEU A 312 -26.58 -1.57 1.18
CA LEU A 312 -25.72 -2.46 0.39
C LEU A 312 -24.93 -3.43 1.30
N THR A 313 -24.52 -2.98 2.48
CA THR A 313 -23.86 -3.81 3.52
C THR A 313 -24.78 -4.91 4.07
N SER A 314 -26.07 -4.62 4.31
CA SER A 314 -27.02 -5.63 4.80
C SER A 314 -27.40 -6.64 3.71
N ARG A 315 -27.48 -6.21 2.43
CA ARG A 315 -27.80 -7.03 1.25
C ARG A 315 -26.61 -7.81 0.67
N TYR A 316 -25.53 -8.04 1.42
CA TYR A 316 -24.32 -8.73 0.91
C TYR A 316 -24.57 -10.11 0.28
N GLN A 317 -25.70 -10.77 0.61
CA GLN A 317 -26.07 -12.08 0.05
C GLN A 317 -26.53 -12.02 -1.41
N ASP A 318 -27.03 -10.86 -1.84
CA ASP A 318 -27.59 -10.56 -3.16
C ASP A 318 -26.49 -10.15 -4.16
N ILE A 319 -25.25 -10.02 -3.69
CA ILE A 319 -24.07 -9.75 -4.54
C ILE A 319 -23.73 -11.01 -5.33
N ASP A 320 -23.59 -10.84 -6.64
CA ASP A 320 -23.32 -11.86 -7.64
C ASP A 320 -21.99 -11.60 -8.39
N GLU A 321 -21.77 -12.35 -9.46
CA GLU A 321 -20.60 -12.23 -10.34
C GLU A 321 -20.52 -10.88 -11.09
N ASN A 322 -21.65 -10.30 -11.49
CA ASN A 322 -21.69 -9.05 -12.25
C ASN A 322 -21.52 -7.82 -11.34
N THR A 323 -22.16 -7.79 -10.18
CA THR A 323 -22.14 -6.64 -9.27
C THR A 323 -20.84 -6.52 -8.48
N PHE A 324 -20.09 -7.61 -8.25
CA PHE A 324 -18.87 -7.60 -7.43
C PHE A 324 -17.82 -6.56 -7.87
N ALA A 325 -17.49 -6.51 -9.16
CA ALA A 325 -16.50 -5.57 -9.69
C ALA A 325 -16.99 -4.11 -9.59
N HIS A 326 -18.28 -3.89 -9.86
CA HIS A 326 -18.94 -2.59 -9.76
C HIS A 326 -19.00 -2.06 -8.31
N ILE A 327 -19.15 -2.93 -7.30
CA ILE A 327 -19.05 -2.55 -5.89
C ILE A 327 -17.62 -2.11 -5.54
N LEU A 328 -16.61 -2.86 -5.97
CA LEU A 328 -15.20 -2.46 -5.78
C LEU A 328 -14.86 -1.15 -6.50
N GLN A 329 -15.50 -0.86 -7.63
CA GLN A 329 -15.35 0.41 -8.35
C GLN A 329 -16.04 1.57 -7.64
N ALA A 330 -17.27 1.39 -7.16
CA ALA A 330 -18.03 2.41 -6.42
C ALA A 330 -17.44 2.71 -5.03
N LEU A 331 -16.70 1.76 -4.44
CA LEU A 331 -16.06 1.96 -3.14
C LEU A 331 -15.03 3.09 -3.13
N THR A 332 -15.00 3.75 -1.97
CA THR A 332 -14.19 4.93 -1.64
C THR A 332 -13.24 4.59 -0.48
N CYS A 333 -12.10 5.28 -0.38
CA CYS A 333 -10.99 4.87 0.49
C CYS A 333 -11.33 4.90 2.00
N ASP A 334 -12.29 5.73 2.41
CA ASP A 334 -12.91 5.77 3.74
C ASP A 334 -13.76 4.52 4.04
N ARG A 335 -14.38 3.92 3.02
CA ARG A 335 -15.22 2.72 3.14
C ARG A 335 -14.51 1.39 2.82
N LYS A 336 -13.18 1.41 2.66
CA LYS A 336 -12.37 0.22 2.30
C LYS A 336 -12.56 -1.01 3.20
N ASN A 337 -13.01 -0.81 4.45
CA ASN A 337 -13.31 -1.90 5.39
C ASN A 337 -14.44 -2.82 4.89
N LEU A 338 -15.36 -2.31 4.06
CA LEU A 338 -16.47 -3.08 3.48
C LEU A 338 -16.00 -4.18 2.51
N VAL A 339 -14.76 -4.11 2.00
CA VAL A 339 -14.16 -5.17 1.16
C VAL A 339 -14.16 -6.54 1.89
N SER A 340 -14.03 -6.54 3.22
CA SER A 340 -14.09 -7.77 4.04
C SER A 340 -15.44 -8.49 4.01
N LEU A 341 -16.53 -7.80 3.62
CA LEU A 341 -17.86 -8.41 3.48
C LEU A 341 -17.96 -9.22 2.19
N LEU A 342 -17.32 -8.72 1.12
CA LEU A 342 -17.34 -9.31 -0.22
C LEU A 342 -16.66 -10.68 -0.27
N GLU A 343 -15.78 -10.98 0.68
CA GLU A 343 -15.08 -12.27 0.85
C GLU A 343 -16.04 -13.47 0.88
N LYS A 344 -17.21 -13.31 1.51
CA LYS A 344 -18.21 -14.38 1.66
C LYS A 344 -19.05 -14.59 0.41
N SER A 345 -19.28 -13.53 -0.37
CA SER A 345 -20.06 -13.58 -1.59
C SER A 345 -19.21 -14.15 -2.72
N LEU A 346 -17.98 -13.63 -2.90
CA LEU A 346 -16.98 -14.14 -3.85
C LEU A 346 -16.74 -15.64 -3.71
N ALA A 347 -16.76 -16.18 -2.49
CA ALA A 347 -16.61 -17.62 -2.24
C ALA A 347 -17.61 -18.51 -3.01
N LYS A 348 -18.77 -17.98 -3.42
CA LYS A 348 -19.81 -18.68 -4.20
C LYS A 348 -19.49 -18.73 -5.71
N TYR A 349 -19.04 -17.62 -6.29
CA TYR A 349 -19.00 -17.38 -7.75
C TYR A 349 -17.61 -16.98 -8.29
N TRP A 350 -16.53 -17.12 -7.50
CA TRP A 350 -15.16 -16.78 -7.93
C TRP A 350 -14.69 -17.47 -9.22
N ILE A 351 -15.37 -18.52 -9.69
CA ILE A 351 -15.06 -19.26 -10.92
C ILE A 351 -15.64 -18.56 -12.17
N SER A 352 -16.85 -18.02 -12.07
CA SER A 352 -17.65 -17.47 -13.18
C SER A 352 -17.32 -16.01 -13.52
N LEU A 353 -16.59 -15.29 -12.67
CA LEU A 353 -16.10 -13.94 -12.95
C LEU A 353 -15.38 -13.85 -14.30
N SER A 354 -15.67 -12.81 -15.08
CA SER A 354 -15.01 -12.55 -16.36
C SER A 354 -13.56 -12.05 -16.16
N PRO A 355 -12.67 -12.17 -17.17
CA PRO A 355 -11.31 -11.65 -17.09
C PRO A 355 -11.26 -10.13 -16.86
N GLU A 356 -12.21 -9.36 -17.41
CA GLU A 356 -12.25 -7.91 -17.21
C GLU A 356 -12.80 -7.53 -15.83
N ASP A 357 -13.72 -8.31 -15.25
CA ASP A 357 -14.17 -8.12 -13.85
C ASP A 357 -13.05 -8.41 -12.86
N VAL A 358 -12.28 -9.47 -13.07
CA VAL A 358 -11.12 -9.80 -12.23
C VAL A 358 -10.04 -8.71 -12.33
N LYS A 359 -9.71 -8.25 -13.54
CA LYS A 359 -8.80 -7.12 -13.77
C LYS A 359 -9.27 -5.85 -13.06
N THR A 360 -10.52 -5.45 -13.30
CA THR A 360 -11.15 -4.26 -12.69
C THR A 360 -11.17 -4.38 -11.16
N SER A 361 -11.40 -5.58 -10.62
CA SER A 361 -11.35 -5.84 -9.18
C SER A 361 -9.94 -5.69 -8.60
N LEU A 362 -8.92 -6.26 -9.25
CA LEU A 362 -7.51 -6.15 -8.84
C LEU A 362 -7.04 -4.69 -8.82
N ASP A 363 -7.31 -3.96 -9.90
CA ASP A 363 -6.95 -2.54 -10.02
C ASP A 363 -7.67 -1.68 -8.97
N ASN A 364 -8.94 -1.98 -8.67
CA ASN A 364 -9.69 -1.30 -7.62
C ASN A 364 -9.21 -1.63 -6.19
N LEU A 365 -8.79 -2.86 -5.91
CA LEU A 365 -8.20 -3.20 -4.61
C LEU A 365 -6.92 -2.39 -4.38
N VAL A 366 -6.05 -2.27 -5.39
CA VAL A 366 -4.84 -1.43 -5.35
C VAL A 366 -5.18 0.05 -5.16
N ARG A 367 -6.17 0.58 -5.90
CA ARG A 367 -6.69 1.95 -5.72
C ARG A 367 -7.13 2.23 -4.27
N LEU A 368 -7.87 1.29 -3.68
CA LEU A 368 -8.38 1.37 -2.30
C LEU A 368 -7.31 1.07 -1.23
N ARG A 369 -6.16 0.51 -1.62
CA ARG A 369 -5.16 -0.11 -0.74
C ARG A 369 -5.80 -1.09 0.25
N ALA A 370 -6.74 -1.90 -0.26
CA ALA A 370 -7.52 -2.86 0.52
C ALA A 370 -6.96 -4.28 0.36
N ASN A 371 -6.17 -4.73 1.34
CA ASN A 371 -5.62 -6.08 1.33
C ASN A 371 -6.62 -7.07 1.97
N SER A 372 -7.13 -8.02 1.18
CA SER A 372 -7.85 -9.20 1.66
C SER A 372 -7.13 -10.45 1.17
N THR A 373 -6.54 -11.21 2.09
CA THR A 373 -5.88 -12.49 1.77
C THR A 373 -6.87 -13.53 1.25
N VAL A 374 -8.15 -13.41 1.58
CA VAL A 374 -9.23 -14.28 1.10
C VAL A 374 -9.54 -14.01 -0.37
N ILE A 375 -9.77 -12.73 -0.74
CA ILE A 375 -10.02 -12.35 -2.15
C ILE A 375 -8.80 -12.68 -3.02
N MET A 376 -7.60 -12.36 -2.54
CA MET A 376 -6.35 -12.69 -3.25
C MET A 376 -6.12 -14.22 -3.37
N THR A 377 -6.61 -15.02 -2.40
CA THR A 377 -6.61 -16.49 -2.54
C THR A 377 -7.56 -16.97 -3.64
N TYR A 378 -8.76 -16.39 -3.73
CA TYR A 378 -9.73 -16.74 -4.78
C TYR A 378 -9.27 -16.32 -6.17
N PHE A 379 -8.74 -15.11 -6.34
CA PHE A 379 -8.19 -14.69 -7.64
C PHE A 379 -7.00 -15.56 -8.07
N GLY A 380 -6.13 -15.99 -7.16
CA GLY A 380 -5.03 -16.91 -7.48
C GLY A 380 -5.55 -18.28 -7.96
N ARG A 381 -6.69 -18.75 -7.42
CA ARG A 381 -7.38 -19.96 -7.92
C ARG A 381 -8.02 -19.71 -9.29
N TRP A 382 -8.71 -18.59 -9.49
CA TRP A 382 -9.30 -18.21 -10.78
C TRP A 382 -8.23 -18.18 -11.88
N ALA A 383 -7.08 -17.54 -11.63
CA ALA A 383 -6.00 -17.44 -12.61
C ALA A 383 -5.49 -18.80 -13.10
N TYR A 384 -5.47 -19.81 -12.21
CA TYR A 384 -4.99 -21.15 -12.51
C TYR A 384 -6.03 -22.01 -13.24
N VAL A 385 -7.32 -21.88 -12.89
CA VAL A 385 -8.42 -22.55 -13.61
C VAL A 385 -8.60 -21.92 -15.00
N ASN A 386 -8.69 -20.59 -15.05
CA ASN A 386 -8.95 -19.80 -16.25
C ASN A 386 -7.67 -19.31 -16.94
N ILE A 387 -6.56 -20.06 -16.80
CA ILE A 387 -5.28 -19.74 -17.46
C ILE A 387 -5.39 -19.62 -18.99
N HIS A 388 -6.37 -20.30 -19.59
CA HIS A 388 -6.69 -20.20 -21.02
C HIS A 388 -7.23 -18.82 -21.42
N GLN A 389 -7.73 -18.04 -20.47
CA GLN A 389 -8.23 -16.65 -20.63
C GLN A 389 -7.18 -15.60 -20.23
N MET A 390 -5.98 -16.02 -19.79
CA MET A 390 -4.95 -15.12 -19.26
C MET A 390 -4.29 -14.30 -20.38
N SER A 391 -4.77 -13.07 -20.54
CA SER A 391 -4.17 -12.04 -21.39
C SER A 391 -2.95 -11.39 -20.72
N LEU A 392 -2.06 -10.76 -21.49
CA LEU A 392 -0.91 -10.05 -20.92
C LEU A 392 -1.33 -8.87 -20.02
N PRO A 393 -2.32 -8.01 -20.38
CA PRO A 393 -2.82 -6.96 -19.49
C PRO A 393 -3.43 -7.50 -18.19
N LEU A 394 -4.14 -8.63 -18.23
CA LEU A 394 -4.67 -9.27 -17.02
C LEU A 394 -3.55 -9.78 -16.11
N LEU A 395 -2.53 -10.42 -16.69
CA LEU A 395 -1.36 -10.86 -15.94
C LEU A 395 -0.58 -9.68 -15.31
N LEU A 396 -0.55 -8.52 -15.97
CA LEU A 396 0.02 -7.28 -15.40
C LEU A 396 -0.77 -6.81 -14.17
N SER A 397 -2.11 -6.73 -14.22
CA SER A 397 -2.92 -6.38 -13.05
C SER A 397 -2.77 -7.39 -11.90
N PHE A 398 -2.66 -8.69 -12.21
CA PHE A 398 -2.32 -9.72 -11.23
C PHE A 398 -0.95 -9.46 -10.56
N LEU A 399 0.12 -9.32 -11.35
CA LEU A 399 1.47 -9.09 -10.81
C LEU A 399 1.53 -7.79 -10.00
N ASN A 400 0.98 -6.69 -10.53
CA ASN A 400 0.93 -5.39 -9.86
C ASN A 400 0.24 -5.48 -8.49
N ALA A 401 -0.97 -6.06 -8.41
CA ALA A 401 -1.69 -6.19 -7.16
C ALA A 401 -0.98 -7.11 -6.15
N TYR A 402 -0.42 -8.23 -6.60
CA TYR A 402 0.20 -9.21 -5.70
C TYR A 402 1.56 -8.72 -5.17
N ILE A 403 2.33 -7.98 -5.98
CA ILE A 403 3.51 -7.23 -5.53
C ILE A 403 3.09 -6.13 -4.54
N HIS A 404 2.08 -5.32 -4.87
CA HIS A 404 1.61 -4.19 -4.04
C HIS A 404 1.18 -4.64 -2.63
N PHE A 405 0.56 -5.81 -2.51
CA PHE A 405 0.13 -6.38 -1.23
C PHE A 405 1.13 -7.37 -0.60
N GLY A 406 2.29 -7.62 -1.24
CA GLY A 406 3.30 -8.58 -0.77
C GLY A 406 2.79 -10.02 -0.69
N PHE A 407 1.77 -10.38 -1.48
CA PHE A 407 1.01 -11.62 -1.31
C PHE A 407 1.54 -12.74 -2.20
N LEU A 408 2.23 -13.71 -1.61
CA LEU A 408 2.68 -14.93 -2.30
C LEU A 408 1.50 -15.89 -2.55
N ASN A 409 1.33 -16.35 -3.79
CA ASN A 409 0.33 -17.35 -4.16
C ASN A 409 0.92 -18.35 -5.18
N GLU A 410 1.04 -19.61 -4.80
CA GLU A 410 1.61 -20.66 -5.66
C GLU A 410 0.85 -20.86 -6.98
N ASN A 411 -0.46 -20.61 -7.00
CA ASN A 411 -1.26 -20.80 -8.21
C ASN A 411 -0.94 -19.71 -9.25
N LEU A 412 -0.68 -18.47 -8.80
CA LEU A 412 -0.19 -17.41 -9.68
C LEU A 412 1.22 -17.72 -10.20
N VAL A 413 2.12 -18.27 -9.36
CA VAL A 413 3.45 -18.71 -9.82
C VAL A 413 3.33 -19.80 -10.91
N LYS A 414 2.51 -20.83 -10.70
CA LYS A 414 2.27 -21.90 -11.70
C LYS A 414 1.66 -21.36 -13.00
N VAL A 415 0.84 -20.31 -12.91
CA VAL A 415 0.34 -19.56 -14.09
C VAL A 415 1.46 -18.85 -14.81
N MET A 416 2.30 -18.08 -14.10
CA MET A 416 3.46 -17.39 -14.68
C MET A 416 4.40 -18.38 -15.39
N GLU A 417 4.80 -19.46 -14.71
CA GLU A 417 5.68 -20.50 -15.26
C GLU A 417 5.12 -21.09 -16.56
N ARG A 418 3.81 -21.38 -16.61
CA ARG A 418 3.16 -21.94 -17.80
C ARG A 418 2.95 -20.90 -18.90
N CYS A 419 2.68 -19.64 -18.57
CA CYS A 419 2.62 -18.54 -19.54
C CYS A 419 3.99 -18.28 -20.18
N LEU A 420 5.07 -18.21 -19.38
CA LEU A 420 6.44 -18.07 -19.86
C LEU A 420 6.86 -19.28 -20.72
N SER A 421 6.54 -20.51 -20.29
CA SER A 421 6.87 -21.73 -21.04
C SER A 421 6.19 -21.82 -22.42
N LEU A 422 4.99 -21.24 -22.57
CA LEU A 422 4.22 -21.28 -23.82
C LEU A 422 4.48 -20.08 -24.75
N LYS A 423 4.86 -18.91 -24.20
CA LYS A 423 4.95 -17.65 -24.96
C LYS A 423 6.31 -16.93 -24.85
N GLY A 424 7.31 -17.49 -24.17
CA GLY A 424 8.50 -16.78 -23.66
C GLY A 424 9.29 -15.86 -24.61
N GLN A 425 9.30 -16.12 -25.92
CA GLN A 425 9.97 -15.25 -26.92
C GLN A 425 9.09 -14.09 -27.43
N LEU A 426 7.80 -14.09 -27.09
CA LEU A 426 6.77 -13.14 -27.53
C LEU A 426 6.19 -12.31 -26.36
N ILE A 427 6.85 -12.34 -25.20
CA ILE A 427 6.38 -11.65 -23.98
C ILE A 427 7.08 -10.30 -23.87
N HIS A 428 6.30 -9.24 -23.65
CA HIS A 428 6.81 -7.89 -23.46
C HIS A 428 7.70 -7.78 -22.20
N THR A 429 8.69 -6.88 -22.26
CA THR A 429 9.74 -6.73 -21.23
C THR A 429 9.21 -6.30 -19.86
N ASP A 430 8.05 -5.63 -19.81
CA ASP A 430 7.34 -5.22 -18.61
C ASP A 430 6.70 -6.40 -17.86
N VAL A 431 5.98 -7.28 -18.58
CA VAL A 431 5.39 -8.51 -18.03
C VAL A 431 6.49 -9.39 -17.43
N LEU A 432 7.57 -9.59 -18.19
CA LEU A 432 8.70 -10.42 -17.77
C LEU A 432 9.45 -9.80 -16.58
N ALA A 433 9.65 -8.48 -16.56
CA ALA A 433 10.24 -7.79 -15.42
C ALA A 433 9.37 -7.91 -14.16
N LEU A 434 8.05 -7.79 -14.28
CA LEU A 434 7.13 -7.96 -13.15
C LEU A 434 7.02 -9.42 -12.68
N CYS A 435 7.13 -10.41 -13.56
CA CYS A 435 7.28 -11.82 -13.16
C CYS A 435 8.53 -12.02 -12.28
N VAL A 436 9.66 -11.44 -12.66
CA VAL A 436 10.91 -11.52 -11.91
C VAL A 436 10.84 -10.71 -10.60
N GLU A 437 10.23 -9.52 -10.62
CA GLU A 437 10.01 -8.71 -9.41
C GLU A 437 9.11 -9.43 -8.41
N TYR A 438 8.06 -10.14 -8.85
CA TYR A 438 7.17 -10.89 -7.96
C TYR A 438 7.90 -12.05 -7.27
N CYS A 439 8.70 -12.82 -8.02
CA CYS A 439 9.60 -13.82 -7.46
C CYS A 439 10.56 -13.21 -6.43
N ARG A 440 11.18 -12.06 -6.76
CA ARG A 440 12.10 -11.32 -5.88
C ARG A 440 11.42 -10.79 -4.62
N SER A 441 10.23 -10.17 -4.74
CA SER A 441 9.50 -9.54 -3.62
C SER A 441 8.92 -10.56 -2.65
N CYS A 442 8.48 -11.71 -3.15
CA CYS A 442 7.93 -12.80 -2.34
C CYS A 442 8.99 -13.83 -1.91
N GLN A 443 10.28 -13.54 -2.10
CA GLN A 443 11.41 -14.44 -1.79
C GLN A 443 11.23 -15.86 -2.39
N TYR A 444 10.63 -15.95 -3.59
CA TYR A 444 10.29 -17.20 -4.24
C TYR A 444 11.20 -17.45 -5.44
N LEU A 445 11.96 -18.54 -5.43
CA LEU A 445 12.86 -18.89 -6.52
C LEU A 445 12.17 -19.88 -7.48
N SER A 446 11.69 -19.38 -8.63
CA SER A 446 11.31 -20.23 -9.77
C SER A 446 12.44 -20.24 -10.80
N PRO A 447 13.16 -21.36 -10.99
CA PRO A 447 14.16 -21.48 -12.05
C PRO A 447 13.57 -21.23 -13.44
N LEU A 448 12.33 -21.64 -13.70
CA LEU A 448 11.64 -21.41 -14.98
C LEU A 448 11.47 -19.92 -15.28
N VAL A 449 11.09 -19.11 -14.28
CA VAL A 449 10.99 -17.65 -14.44
C VAL A 449 12.38 -17.03 -14.69
N MET A 450 13.39 -17.47 -13.95
CA MET A 450 14.74 -16.89 -14.02
C MET A 450 15.52 -17.28 -15.29
N ASP A 451 15.45 -18.54 -15.74
CA ASP A 451 16.06 -18.99 -17.01
C ASP A 451 15.33 -18.39 -18.22
N ALA A 452 14.00 -18.24 -18.18
CA ALA A 452 13.26 -17.52 -19.22
C ALA A 452 13.69 -16.05 -19.29
N ALA A 453 13.81 -15.38 -18.13
CA ALA A 453 14.29 -14.00 -18.06
C ALA A 453 15.73 -13.85 -18.58
N ALA A 454 16.64 -14.76 -18.21
CA ALA A 454 18.02 -14.75 -18.71
C ALA A 454 18.10 -15.00 -20.22
N SER A 455 17.30 -15.93 -20.74
CA SER A 455 17.25 -16.26 -22.17
C SER A 455 16.72 -15.10 -23.00
N HIS A 456 15.58 -14.52 -22.59
CA HIS A 456 15.00 -13.36 -23.26
C HIS A 456 15.91 -12.12 -23.17
N PHE A 457 16.51 -11.85 -21.99
CA PHE A 457 17.48 -10.77 -21.86
C PHE A 457 18.72 -10.97 -22.75
N THR A 458 19.24 -12.19 -22.86
CA THR A 458 20.41 -12.48 -23.72
C THR A 458 20.12 -12.13 -25.20
N GLN A 459 18.89 -12.35 -25.66
CA GLN A 459 18.44 -12.01 -27.01
C GLN A 459 18.10 -10.51 -27.16
N TYR A 460 17.38 -9.92 -26.22
CA TYR A 460 16.68 -8.64 -26.37
C TYR A 460 17.11 -7.54 -25.39
N ALA A 461 18.26 -7.63 -24.71
CA ALA A 461 18.68 -6.67 -23.66
C ALA A 461 18.46 -5.18 -23.98
N TYR A 462 18.68 -4.76 -25.23
CA TYR A 462 18.54 -3.37 -25.65
C TYR A 462 17.08 -2.89 -25.81
N SER A 463 16.07 -3.77 -25.76
CA SER A 463 14.64 -3.38 -25.72
C SER A 463 14.08 -3.23 -24.30
N TYR A 464 14.91 -3.40 -23.26
CA TYR A 464 14.51 -3.16 -21.87
C TYR A 464 14.68 -1.68 -21.53
N GLU A 465 13.75 -1.11 -20.76
CA GLU A 465 13.89 0.21 -20.16
C GLU A 465 14.81 0.18 -18.91
N PRO A 466 15.45 1.29 -18.50
CA PRO A 466 16.36 1.32 -17.35
C PRO A 466 15.77 0.74 -16.06
N LEU A 467 14.47 0.98 -15.79
CA LEU A 467 13.79 0.41 -14.62
C LEU A 467 13.58 -1.12 -14.75
N GLN A 468 13.34 -1.62 -15.97
CA GLN A 468 13.20 -3.06 -16.24
C GLN A 468 14.56 -3.77 -16.13
N LEU A 469 15.64 -3.13 -16.62
CA LEU A 469 17.02 -3.59 -16.41
C LEU A 469 17.34 -3.73 -14.92
N PHE A 470 17.04 -2.68 -14.13
CA PHE A 470 17.22 -2.69 -12.68
C PHE A 470 16.47 -3.82 -12.00
N VAL A 471 15.16 -3.95 -12.29
CA VAL A 471 14.30 -4.99 -11.71
C VAL A 471 14.78 -6.40 -12.03
N VAL A 472 15.10 -6.70 -13.29
CA VAL A 472 15.47 -8.05 -13.72
C VAL A 472 16.86 -8.44 -13.22
N LEU A 473 17.86 -7.57 -13.42
CA LEU A 473 19.25 -7.94 -13.18
C LEU A 473 19.56 -8.10 -11.69
N ARG A 474 19.00 -7.25 -10.82
CA ARG A 474 19.21 -7.35 -9.36
C ARG A 474 18.63 -8.64 -8.76
N ALA A 475 17.61 -9.22 -9.38
CA ALA A 475 16.91 -10.38 -8.85
C ALA A 475 17.77 -11.66 -8.88
N PHE A 476 18.63 -11.84 -9.88
CA PHE A 476 19.59 -12.95 -9.93
C PHE A 476 20.52 -12.93 -8.71
N GLY A 477 21.09 -11.76 -8.41
CA GLY A 477 21.90 -11.54 -7.21
C GLY A 477 21.11 -11.77 -5.92
N GLN A 478 19.97 -11.09 -5.77
CA GLN A 478 19.17 -11.13 -4.53
C GLN A 478 18.58 -12.52 -4.22
N LEU A 479 18.12 -13.27 -5.22
CA LEU A 479 17.62 -14.65 -5.07
C LEU A 479 18.74 -15.72 -5.05
N ASN A 480 20.02 -15.31 -5.19
CA ASN A 480 21.19 -16.20 -5.20
C ASN A 480 21.13 -17.25 -6.32
N TYR A 481 20.79 -16.85 -7.54
CA TYR A 481 20.56 -17.75 -8.66
C TYR A 481 21.39 -17.38 -9.91
N LEU A 482 21.92 -18.40 -10.58
CA LEU A 482 22.63 -18.30 -11.85
C LEU A 482 21.89 -19.12 -12.92
N PRO A 483 21.61 -18.55 -14.11
CA PRO A 483 20.89 -19.24 -15.18
C PRO A 483 21.78 -20.23 -15.92
N ALA A 484 21.19 -21.23 -16.57
CA ALA A 484 21.90 -22.31 -17.25
C ALA A 484 22.93 -21.81 -18.28
N GLN A 485 22.63 -20.73 -19.01
CA GLN A 485 23.53 -20.09 -19.98
C GLN A 485 24.36 -18.95 -19.36
N THR A 486 24.88 -19.14 -18.14
CA THR A 486 25.59 -18.13 -17.34
C THR A 486 26.58 -17.27 -18.13
N SER A 487 27.46 -17.88 -18.95
CA SER A 487 28.52 -17.13 -19.66
C SER A 487 28.02 -16.23 -20.78
N ALA A 488 26.94 -16.60 -21.47
CA ALA A 488 26.30 -15.76 -22.50
C ALA A 488 25.51 -14.62 -21.84
N PHE A 489 24.74 -14.95 -20.79
CA PHE A 489 24.00 -13.98 -20.00
C PHE A 489 24.91 -12.90 -19.41
N LEU A 490 25.98 -13.27 -18.70
CA LEU A 490 26.87 -12.30 -18.04
C LEU A 490 27.60 -11.38 -19.03
N LYS A 491 28.04 -11.88 -20.19
CA LYS A 491 28.59 -11.04 -21.26
C LYS A 491 27.57 -10.02 -21.79
N LYS A 492 26.29 -10.41 -21.87
CA LYS A 492 25.22 -9.50 -22.29
C LYS A 492 24.85 -8.48 -21.21
N VAL A 493 24.90 -8.88 -19.94
CA VAL A 493 24.75 -7.97 -18.79
C VAL A 493 25.85 -6.92 -18.79
N GLU A 494 27.10 -7.36 -18.94
CA GLU A 494 28.28 -6.48 -18.95
C GLU A 494 28.20 -5.43 -20.07
N SER A 495 28.00 -5.86 -21.32
CA SER A 495 27.85 -4.93 -22.45
C SER A 495 26.67 -3.97 -22.26
N CYS A 496 25.49 -4.47 -21.91
CA CYS A 496 24.30 -3.62 -21.74
C CYS A 496 24.43 -2.58 -20.61
N LEU A 497 25.08 -2.93 -19.49
CA LEU A 497 25.36 -2.00 -18.40
C LEU A 497 26.50 -1.03 -18.73
N TRP A 498 27.45 -1.43 -19.58
CA TRP A 498 28.54 -0.58 -20.04
C TRP A 498 28.04 0.52 -21.00
N ASP A 499 27.22 0.14 -21.97
CA ASP A 499 26.62 1.02 -22.97
C ASP A 499 25.66 2.04 -22.33
N ARG A 500 24.99 1.66 -21.23
CA ARG A 500 23.95 2.46 -20.57
C ARG A 500 24.35 3.02 -19.21
N PHE A 501 25.64 2.98 -18.86
CA PHE A 501 26.17 3.40 -17.55
C PHE A 501 25.61 4.78 -17.11
N ASP A 502 25.67 5.78 -17.99
CA ASP A 502 25.21 7.15 -17.72
C ASP A 502 23.71 7.39 -17.96
N GLN A 503 22.96 6.37 -18.38
CA GLN A 503 21.50 6.42 -18.55
C GLN A 503 20.75 5.84 -17.35
N MET A 504 21.44 5.14 -16.44
CA MET A 504 20.85 4.54 -15.24
C MET A 504 21.05 5.43 -14.02
N GLN A 505 20.09 5.39 -13.07
CA GLN A 505 20.24 6.07 -11.79
C GLN A 505 21.38 5.43 -10.98
N GLU A 506 22.19 6.23 -10.30
CA GLU A 506 23.42 5.78 -9.64
C GLU A 506 23.13 4.74 -8.54
N THR A 507 22.01 4.91 -7.82
CA THR A 507 21.50 3.93 -6.84
C THR A 507 21.13 2.60 -7.49
N GLN A 508 20.40 2.63 -8.61
CA GLN A 508 19.96 1.43 -9.32
C GLN A 508 21.14 0.67 -9.90
N LEU A 509 22.08 1.39 -10.52
CA LEU A 509 23.30 0.84 -11.07
C LEU A 509 24.18 0.18 -9.98
N LEU A 510 24.39 0.87 -8.85
CA LEU A 510 25.14 0.31 -7.72
C LEU A 510 24.44 -0.89 -7.07
N GLU A 511 23.10 -0.92 -7.02
CA GLU A 511 22.35 -2.08 -6.55
C GLU A 511 22.51 -3.30 -7.48
N ILE A 512 22.47 -3.11 -8.80
CA ILE A 512 22.71 -4.19 -9.77
C ILE A 512 24.15 -4.72 -9.59
N LEU A 513 25.15 -3.84 -9.68
CA LEU A 513 26.57 -4.20 -9.57
C LEU A 513 26.89 -4.85 -8.22
N GLY A 514 26.33 -4.32 -7.12
CA GLY A 514 26.45 -4.87 -5.78
C GLY A 514 25.78 -6.24 -5.64
N SER A 515 24.59 -6.43 -6.20
CA SER A 515 23.87 -7.72 -6.14
C SER A 515 24.61 -8.85 -6.86
N PHE A 516 25.31 -8.59 -7.97
CA PHE A 516 26.13 -9.60 -8.64
C PHE A 516 27.28 -10.11 -7.76
N THR A 517 27.80 -9.28 -6.84
CA THR A 517 28.84 -9.72 -5.89
C THR A 517 28.34 -10.81 -4.93
N PHE A 518 27.03 -10.97 -4.74
CA PHE A 518 26.44 -12.04 -3.93
C PHE A 518 26.68 -13.43 -4.55
N LEU A 519 26.79 -13.47 -5.88
CA LEU A 519 27.10 -14.64 -6.72
C LEU A 519 28.62 -14.85 -6.88
N ASP A 520 29.45 -14.13 -6.11
CA ASP A 520 30.90 -14.00 -6.28
C ASP A 520 31.35 -13.36 -7.61
N ILE A 521 30.42 -12.75 -8.37
CA ILE A 521 30.73 -12.07 -9.63
C ILE A 521 31.16 -10.64 -9.33
N LEU A 522 32.42 -10.32 -9.63
CA LEU A 522 32.98 -8.99 -9.42
C LEU A 522 32.94 -8.18 -10.73
N PRO A 523 32.26 -7.03 -10.77
CA PRO A 523 32.17 -6.19 -11.96
C PRO A 523 33.47 -5.36 -12.16
N LYS A 524 34.60 -6.05 -12.35
CA LYS A 524 35.96 -5.45 -12.41
C LYS A 524 36.06 -4.29 -13.40
N ASN A 525 35.40 -4.40 -14.55
CA ASN A 525 35.50 -3.43 -15.64
C ASN A 525 34.84 -2.09 -15.27
N PHE A 526 33.80 -2.13 -14.42
CA PHE A 526 33.09 -0.93 -13.93
C PHE A 526 33.85 -0.16 -12.84
N HIS A 527 34.92 -0.74 -12.28
CA HIS A 527 35.71 -0.18 -11.17
C HIS A 527 36.12 1.27 -11.41
N MET A 528 36.71 1.58 -12.57
CA MET A 528 37.20 2.94 -12.87
C MET A 528 36.07 3.96 -13.01
N ARG A 529 34.92 3.57 -13.58
CA ARG A 529 33.75 4.46 -13.73
C ARG A 529 32.99 4.68 -12.42
N VAL A 530 32.99 3.69 -11.51
CA VAL A 530 32.31 3.78 -10.21
C VAL A 530 33.18 4.49 -9.16
N SER A 531 34.51 4.48 -9.32
CA SER A 531 35.45 5.25 -8.48
C SER A 531 35.76 6.64 -9.03
N ASP A 532 35.22 7.02 -10.19
CA ASP A 532 35.43 8.33 -10.80
C ASP A 532 34.86 9.49 -9.94
N HIS A 533 35.57 10.62 -9.93
CA HIS A 533 35.18 11.80 -9.16
C HIS A 533 33.83 12.37 -9.60
N VAL A 534 33.49 12.38 -10.90
CA VAL A 534 32.21 12.90 -11.39
C VAL A 534 31.05 11.97 -11.00
N PHE A 535 31.27 10.64 -11.01
CA PHE A 535 30.29 9.67 -10.51
C PHE A 535 30.07 9.79 -8.99
N LEU A 536 31.15 9.92 -8.21
CA LEU A 536 31.04 10.15 -6.76
C LEU A 536 30.37 11.49 -6.42
N ASP A 537 30.59 12.53 -7.23
CA ASP A 537 29.91 13.81 -7.09
C ASP A 537 28.42 13.76 -7.45
N ARG A 538 28.02 12.97 -8.45
CA ARG A 538 26.60 12.67 -8.71
C ARG A 538 25.95 12.07 -7.47
N ILE A 539 26.57 11.07 -6.85
CA ILE A 539 26.09 10.44 -5.61
C ILE A 539 26.00 11.45 -4.45
N ARG A 540 27.00 12.33 -4.26
CA ARG A 540 27.02 13.33 -3.18
C ARG A 540 25.84 14.30 -3.24
N ARG A 541 25.31 14.56 -4.45
CA ARG A 541 24.20 15.48 -4.75
C ARG A 541 22.80 14.83 -4.65
N LEU A 542 22.72 13.51 -4.48
CA LEU A 542 21.44 12.80 -4.28
C LEU A 542 20.75 13.22 -2.98
N ASN A 543 19.41 13.10 -2.93
CA ASN A 543 18.65 13.27 -1.69
C ASN A 543 19.11 12.26 -0.61
N ASN A 544 18.90 12.58 0.67
CA ASN A 544 19.48 11.81 1.78
C ASN A 544 19.15 10.29 1.76
N ALA A 545 17.96 9.90 1.29
CA ALA A 545 17.57 8.49 1.18
C ALA A 545 18.36 7.78 0.06
N ASN A 546 18.36 8.34 -1.14
CA ASN A 546 19.08 7.79 -2.29
C ASN A 546 20.61 7.84 -2.09
N LYS A 547 21.13 8.91 -1.49
CA LYS A 547 22.53 9.08 -1.11
C LYS A 547 22.98 7.98 -0.14
N SER A 548 22.18 7.70 0.90
CA SER A 548 22.44 6.61 1.85
C SER A 548 22.43 5.24 1.16
N ALA A 549 21.45 4.97 0.29
CA ALA A 549 21.39 3.73 -0.49
C ALA A 549 22.59 3.55 -1.44
N ALA A 550 23.01 4.61 -2.14
CA ALA A 550 24.18 4.58 -3.01
C ALA A 550 25.48 4.31 -2.23
N PHE A 551 25.73 5.01 -1.12
CA PHE A 551 26.91 4.76 -0.29
C PHE A 551 26.91 3.37 0.35
N MET A 552 25.73 2.83 0.71
CA MET A 552 25.60 1.46 1.20
C MET A 552 26.02 0.43 0.13
N TRP A 553 25.49 0.54 -1.09
CA TRP A 553 25.82 -0.37 -2.18
C TRP A 553 27.28 -0.23 -2.65
N LEU A 554 27.80 1.00 -2.70
CA LEU A 554 29.23 1.27 -2.93
C LEU A 554 30.11 0.65 -1.82
N GLY A 555 29.66 0.70 -0.57
CA GLY A 555 30.32 0.03 0.56
C GLY A 555 30.36 -1.49 0.41
N ILE A 556 29.26 -2.12 0.03
CA ILE A 556 29.20 -3.56 -0.28
C ILE A 556 30.13 -3.92 -1.42
N LEU A 557 30.15 -3.12 -2.49
CA LEU A 557 31.01 -3.32 -3.65
C LEU A 557 32.50 -3.22 -3.25
N LYS A 558 32.88 -2.19 -2.48
CA LYS A 558 34.22 -2.05 -1.89
C LYS A 558 34.61 -3.25 -1.02
N ASN A 559 33.69 -3.72 -0.15
CA ASN A 559 33.91 -4.89 0.71
C ASN A 559 34.14 -6.17 -0.12
N ALA A 560 33.37 -6.39 -1.18
CA ALA A 560 33.53 -7.52 -2.07
C ALA A 560 34.83 -7.46 -2.88
N PHE A 561 35.23 -6.28 -3.38
CA PHE A 561 36.52 -6.12 -4.07
C PHE A 561 37.71 -6.42 -3.15
N ALA A 562 37.73 -5.86 -1.94
CA ALA A 562 38.83 -6.09 -0.98
C ALA A 562 39.00 -7.59 -0.65
N LEU A 563 37.90 -8.26 -0.27
CA LEU A 563 37.91 -9.66 0.18
C LEU A 563 38.23 -10.70 -0.90
N ASN A 564 38.07 -10.35 -2.19
CA ASN A 564 38.31 -11.27 -3.29
C ASN A 564 39.56 -10.92 -4.13
N THR A 565 40.18 -9.76 -3.90
CA THR A 565 41.40 -9.34 -4.61
C THR A 565 42.65 -9.50 -3.74
N SER A 566 42.54 -9.28 -2.42
CA SER A 566 43.63 -9.48 -1.48
C SER A 566 43.66 -10.91 -0.94
N GLN A 567 44.78 -11.60 -1.15
CA GLN A 567 45.06 -12.92 -0.56
C GLN A 567 45.49 -12.83 0.92
N ASP A 568 45.78 -11.63 1.43
CA ASP A 568 46.23 -11.41 2.81
C ASP A 568 45.03 -11.44 3.78
N LEU A 569 44.86 -12.59 4.43
CA LEU A 569 43.86 -12.86 5.46
C LEU A 569 43.96 -11.90 6.65
N GLU A 570 45.16 -11.46 7.04
CA GLU A 570 45.33 -10.53 8.17
C GLU A 570 45.00 -9.10 7.78
N LYS A 571 45.47 -8.63 6.63
CA LYS A 571 45.11 -7.30 6.10
C LYS A 571 43.60 -7.19 5.91
N ASN A 572 42.96 -8.23 5.36
CA ASN A 572 41.50 -8.28 5.18
C ASN A 572 40.76 -8.29 6.53
N HIS A 573 41.24 -9.04 7.52
CA HIS A 573 40.64 -9.11 8.85
C HIS A 573 40.82 -7.81 9.65
N LYS A 574 42.01 -7.20 9.62
CA LYS A 574 42.30 -5.89 10.20
C LYS A 574 41.45 -4.79 9.55
N TRP A 575 41.34 -4.78 8.22
CA TRP A 575 40.51 -3.82 7.47
C TRP A 575 39.03 -3.91 7.83
N LEU A 576 38.49 -5.12 8.06
CA LEU A 576 37.11 -5.31 8.52
C LEU A 576 36.86 -4.97 9.99
N LEU A 577 37.89 -5.00 10.84
CA LEU A 577 37.78 -4.68 12.27
C LEU A 577 37.99 -3.19 12.56
N ALA A 578 38.97 -2.54 11.92
CA ALA A 578 39.31 -1.14 12.14
C ALA A 578 38.26 -0.16 11.58
N ARG A 579 37.43 -0.60 10.62
CA ARG A 579 36.49 0.26 9.92
C ARG A 579 35.23 0.47 10.75
N ASN A 580 35.11 1.67 11.34
CA ASN A 580 33.88 2.21 11.95
C ASN A 580 32.79 2.43 10.87
N VAL A 581 32.29 1.35 10.26
CA VAL A 581 31.23 1.41 9.26
C VAL A 581 29.93 1.80 9.94
N LYS A 582 29.66 3.10 9.95
CA LYS A 582 28.35 3.70 10.23
C LYS A 582 27.33 3.12 9.23
N TYR A 583 26.71 2.01 9.61
CA TYR A 583 25.59 1.32 8.95
C TYR A 583 25.90 0.65 7.59
N SER A 584 25.99 -0.68 7.61
CA SER A 584 25.78 -1.52 6.41
C SER A 584 24.51 -2.37 6.58
N PRO A 585 23.30 -1.76 6.57
CA PRO A 585 22.08 -2.40 7.05
C PRO A 585 21.65 -3.64 6.26
N LEU A 586 22.08 -3.80 5.00
CA LEU A 586 21.85 -5.02 4.22
C LEU A 586 22.42 -6.31 4.87
N TYR A 587 23.41 -6.22 5.75
CA TYR A 587 23.89 -7.35 6.55
C TYR A 587 23.35 -7.37 7.99
N HIS A 588 22.61 -6.34 8.41
CA HIS A 588 22.00 -6.24 9.75
C HIS A 588 20.54 -6.65 9.69
N ASP A 589 20.28 -7.91 10.04
CA ASP A 589 18.95 -8.45 10.24
C ASP A 589 18.18 -7.57 11.27
N ASP A 590 16.87 -7.33 11.08
CA ASP A 590 16.04 -6.46 11.98
C ASP A 590 16.00 -6.93 13.45
N GLN A 591 16.51 -8.13 13.71
CA GLN A 591 16.56 -8.86 14.97
C GLN A 591 17.62 -8.31 15.95
N LYS A 592 17.74 -6.99 16.05
CA LYS A 592 18.66 -6.30 16.98
C LYS A 592 18.50 -6.81 18.42
N THR A 593 17.26 -7.05 18.85
CA THR A 593 16.94 -7.64 20.17
C THR A 593 17.51 -9.06 20.33
N SER A 594 17.49 -9.88 19.28
CA SER A 594 18.03 -11.24 19.32
C SER A 594 19.56 -11.24 19.33
N LEU A 595 20.20 -10.35 18.56
CA LEU A 595 21.65 -10.18 18.60
C LEU A 595 22.12 -9.70 19.99
N LEU A 596 21.40 -8.76 20.60
CA LEU A 596 21.69 -8.29 21.97
C LEU A 596 21.50 -9.39 23.02
N ALA A 597 20.43 -10.19 22.92
CA ALA A 597 20.19 -11.33 23.81
C ALA A 597 21.24 -12.43 23.65
N VAL A 598 21.67 -12.74 22.41
CA VAL A 598 22.78 -13.66 22.13
C VAL A 598 24.10 -13.11 22.71
N ARG A 599 24.43 -11.84 22.46
CA ARG A 599 25.62 -11.17 23.04
C ARG A 599 25.63 -11.28 24.56
N PHE A 600 24.52 -10.93 25.22
CA PHE A 600 24.39 -11.04 26.68
C PHE A 600 24.57 -12.48 27.17
N THR A 601 23.96 -13.46 26.51
CA THR A 601 24.16 -14.88 26.84
C THR A 601 25.62 -15.33 26.64
N ILE A 602 26.34 -14.83 25.62
CA ILE A 602 27.77 -15.12 25.42
C ILE A 602 28.61 -14.48 26.54
N SER A 603 28.34 -13.22 26.93
CA SER A 603 29.00 -12.58 28.07
C SER A 603 28.90 -13.41 29.36
N GLN A 604 27.75 -14.03 29.61
CA GLN A 604 27.50 -14.84 30.80
C GLN A 604 28.05 -16.28 30.69
N LEU A 605 28.33 -16.78 29.48
CA LEU A 605 28.88 -18.13 29.25
C LEU A 605 30.41 -18.15 29.13
N LEU A 606 31.01 -17.08 28.61
CA LEU A 606 32.45 -16.99 28.33
C LEU A 606 33.14 -15.81 29.02
N GLY A 607 32.41 -14.82 29.52
CA GLY A 607 32.95 -13.56 30.02
C GLY A 607 32.93 -12.42 28.98
N HIS A 608 32.88 -11.18 29.46
CA HIS A 608 32.71 -9.99 28.61
C HIS A 608 33.89 -9.77 27.65
N HIS A 609 35.12 -10.13 28.03
CA HIS A 609 36.33 -9.92 27.23
C HIS A 609 36.64 -11.04 26.22
N HIS A 610 35.78 -12.06 26.10
CA HIS A 610 36.04 -13.25 25.28
C HIS A 610 35.25 -13.28 23.95
N HIS A 611 34.55 -12.19 23.61
CA HIS A 611 33.79 -12.06 22.39
C HIS A 611 33.67 -10.58 21.97
N HIS A 612 33.31 -10.35 20.71
CA HIS A 612 33.01 -9.02 20.15
C HIS A 612 31.95 -9.15 19.04
N VAL A 613 31.47 -8.04 18.49
CA VAL A 613 30.56 -8.05 17.32
C VAL A 613 31.36 -7.60 16.10
N LEU A 614 31.29 -8.36 15.00
CA LEU A 614 31.85 -7.95 13.71
C LEU A 614 30.94 -6.87 13.10
N PRO A 615 31.37 -5.60 12.99
CA PRO A 615 30.45 -4.50 12.68
C PRO A 615 29.76 -4.68 11.34
N VAL A 616 30.50 -5.00 10.29
CA VAL A 616 30.00 -5.17 8.91
C VAL A 616 29.01 -6.33 8.75
N TYR A 617 29.05 -7.34 9.62
CA TYR A 617 28.20 -8.54 9.52
C TYR A 617 27.18 -8.70 10.64
N GLY A 618 27.16 -7.82 11.65
CA GLY A 618 26.16 -7.85 12.72
C GLY A 618 26.10 -9.19 13.47
N CYS A 619 27.22 -9.88 13.65
CA CYS A 619 27.28 -11.21 14.28
C CYS A 619 28.38 -11.27 15.35
N CYS A 620 28.19 -12.10 16.38
CA CYS A 620 29.16 -12.25 17.46
C CYS A 620 30.32 -13.16 17.04
N ALA A 621 31.55 -12.76 17.34
CA ALA A 621 32.75 -13.52 17.03
C ALA A 621 33.62 -13.80 18.26
N VAL A 622 34.14 -15.03 18.32
CA VAL A 622 34.93 -15.60 19.41
C VAL A 622 36.20 -16.21 18.82
N TYR A 623 37.35 -16.01 19.48
CA TYR A 623 38.64 -16.57 19.06
C TYR A 623 39.09 -17.63 20.06
N LEU A 624 39.69 -18.72 19.58
CA LEU A 624 40.08 -19.87 20.39
C LEU A 624 41.58 -20.21 20.26
N SER A 625 42.17 -20.64 21.36
CA SER A 625 43.48 -21.30 21.43
C SER A 625 43.46 -22.72 20.86
N SER A 626 44.64 -23.34 20.74
CA SER A 626 44.82 -24.77 20.40
C SER A 626 44.05 -25.72 21.32
N ASP A 627 43.85 -25.34 22.59
CA ASP A 627 43.13 -26.12 23.59
C ASP A 627 41.60 -26.02 23.51
N GLY A 628 41.08 -25.20 22.59
CA GLY A 628 39.66 -24.87 22.49
C GLY A 628 39.16 -23.94 23.60
N LEU A 629 40.07 -23.23 24.28
CA LEU A 629 39.72 -22.18 25.26
C LEU A 629 39.55 -20.83 24.55
N PRO A 630 38.58 -19.99 24.97
CA PRO A 630 38.44 -18.64 24.43
C PRO A 630 39.63 -17.77 24.76
N LEU A 631 40.06 -16.97 23.78
CA LEU A 631 41.13 -15.98 23.91
C LEU A 631 40.54 -14.63 24.29
N LYS A 632 41.25 -13.91 25.17
CA LYS A 632 40.84 -12.58 25.64
C LYS A 632 41.07 -11.56 24.52
N ILE A 633 40.16 -10.60 24.44
CA ILE A 633 40.16 -9.52 23.44
C ILE A 633 40.29 -8.20 24.21
N THR A 634 41.29 -7.41 23.85
CA THR A 634 41.49 -6.05 24.34
C THR A 634 41.27 -5.05 23.21
N SER A 635 40.63 -3.92 23.51
CA SER A 635 40.37 -2.87 22.54
C SER A 635 41.42 -1.77 22.71
N VAL A 636 42.19 -1.49 21.67
CA VAL A 636 43.22 -0.44 21.65
C VAL A 636 43.01 0.38 20.39
N ASP A 637 42.79 1.68 20.54
CA ASP A 637 42.63 2.65 19.43
C ASP A 637 41.65 2.19 18.33
N ASN A 638 40.43 1.81 18.75
CA ASN A 638 39.36 1.22 17.93
C ASN A 638 39.71 -0.11 17.22
N SER A 639 40.88 -0.69 17.47
CA SER A 639 41.26 -2.02 16.97
C SER A 639 41.08 -3.10 18.05
N CYS A 640 40.63 -4.29 17.64
CA CYS A 640 40.56 -5.46 18.53
C CYS A 640 41.88 -6.24 18.49
N VAL A 641 42.66 -6.14 19.55
CA VAL A 641 43.84 -6.98 19.80
C VAL A 641 43.38 -8.28 20.45
N ILE A 642 43.93 -9.42 20.00
CA ILE A 642 43.60 -10.74 20.53
C ILE A 642 44.82 -11.24 21.34
N GLU A 643 44.61 -11.53 22.61
CA GLU A 643 45.66 -11.98 23.53
C GLU A 643 45.96 -13.47 23.32
N GLY A 644 46.96 -13.77 22.51
CA GLY A 644 47.50 -15.12 22.28
C GLY A 644 47.31 -15.66 20.86
N GLN A 645 47.85 -16.85 20.61
CA GLN A 645 47.83 -17.47 19.28
C GLN A 645 46.43 -18.03 18.95
N VAL A 646 45.79 -17.44 17.93
CA VAL A 646 44.48 -17.87 17.43
C VAL A 646 44.62 -19.15 16.60
N ALA A 647 44.13 -20.27 17.13
CA ALA A 647 44.06 -21.55 16.41
C ALA A 647 42.72 -21.73 15.66
N LYS A 648 41.62 -21.13 16.14
CA LYS A 648 40.31 -21.18 15.48
C LYS A 648 39.52 -19.89 15.71
N LYS A 649 38.85 -19.40 14.66
CA LYS A 649 37.89 -18.28 14.73
C LYS A 649 36.46 -18.83 14.63
N LEU A 650 35.54 -18.39 15.49
CA LEU A 650 34.12 -18.72 15.44
C LEU A 650 33.28 -17.47 15.13
N ALA A 651 32.28 -17.58 14.26
CA ALA A 651 31.26 -16.56 14.01
C ALA A 651 29.87 -17.14 14.30
N ILE A 652 29.16 -16.56 15.26
CA ILE A 652 27.84 -17.00 15.73
C ILE A 652 26.78 -16.23 14.94
N LEU A 653 26.12 -16.93 14.02
CA LEU A 653 25.23 -16.34 13.03
C LEU A 653 23.76 -16.69 13.32
N LEU A 654 22.94 -15.66 13.50
CA LEU A 654 21.49 -15.83 13.64
C LEU A 654 20.86 -16.19 12.29
N ARG A 655 19.90 -17.11 12.32
CA ARG A 655 19.13 -17.56 11.15
C ARG A 655 17.63 -17.59 11.44
N THR A 656 16.86 -17.16 10.45
CA THR A 656 15.39 -17.06 10.43
C THR A 656 14.87 -17.26 9.02
N SER A 657 13.56 -17.49 8.86
CA SER A 657 12.93 -17.90 7.58
C SER A 657 13.04 -16.88 6.46
N ASP A 658 13.07 -15.59 6.79
CA ASP A 658 13.28 -14.44 5.90
C ASP A 658 14.69 -14.37 5.28
N HIS A 659 15.66 -15.13 5.79
CA HIS A 659 17.00 -15.25 5.19
C HIS A 659 17.04 -16.24 4.00
N PHE A 660 15.96 -16.99 3.79
CA PHE A 660 15.87 -18.08 2.81
C PHE A 660 14.73 -17.84 1.82
N THR A 661 14.82 -18.47 0.66
CA THR A 661 13.72 -18.53 -0.32
C THR A 661 12.61 -19.44 0.21
N VAL A 662 11.35 -18.99 0.09
CA VAL A 662 10.20 -19.66 0.71
C VAL A 662 10.05 -21.11 0.26
N ASN A 663 10.23 -21.37 -1.04
CA ASN A 663 9.99 -22.67 -1.65
C ASN A 663 11.19 -23.63 -1.61
N THR A 664 12.40 -23.16 -1.96
CA THR A 664 13.58 -24.04 -2.03
C THR A 664 14.39 -24.11 -0.73
N GLN A 665 14.13 -23.19 0.22
CA GLN A 665 14.92 -23.01 1.44
C GLN A 665 16.42 -22.73 1.17
N GLN A 666 16.76 -22.25 -0.04
CA GLN A 666 18.08 -21.71 -0.38
C GLN A 666 18.27 -20.33 0.25
N LEU A 667 19.46 -20.04 0.80
CA LEU A 667 19.83 -18.71 1.29
C LEU A 667 19.75 -17.63 0.18
N LEU A 668 19.15 -16.49 0.52
CA LEU A 668 19.17 -15.29 -0.33
C LEU A 668 20.59 -14.71 -0.44
N GLY A 669 20.85 -13.95 -1.51
CA GLY A 669 22.20 -13.60 -1.94
C GLY A 669 23.04 -12.91 -0.88
N VAL A 670 22.47 -11.94 -0.16
CA VAL A 670 23.18 -11.20 0.88
C VAL A 670 23.60 -12.10 2.06
N HIS A 671 22.77 -13.06 2.46
CA HIS A 671 23.06 -14.00 3.54
C HIS A 671 23.98 -15.15 3.09
N ALA A 672 23.96 -15.51 1.81
CA ALA A 672 24.94 -16.40 1.20
C ALA A 672 26.32 -15.72 1.11
N GLN A 673 26.37 -14.46 0.69
CA GLN A 673 27.60 -13.66 0.66
C GLN A 673 28.20 -13.47 2.06
N LYS A 674 27.36 -13.11 3.05
CA LYS A 674 27.71 -13.03 4.49
C LYS A 674 28.44 -14.30 4.95
N GLN A 675 27.89 -15.47 4.61
CA GLN A 675 28.49 -16.77 4.95
C GLN A 675 29.82 -17.03 4.21
N LYS A 676 29.85 -16.81 2.89
CA LYS A 676 31.07 -16.97 2.05
C LYS A 676 32.21 -16.05 2.55
N HIS A 677 31.92 -14.80 2.87
CA HIS A 677 32.89 -13.83 3.39
C HIS A 677 33.45 -14.24 4.75
N LEU A 678 32.61 -14.68 5.69
CA LEU A 678 33.06 -15.20 6.99
C LEU A 678 33.99 -16.43 6.83
N HIS A 679 33.68 -17.35 5.93
CA HIS A 679 34.57 -18.47 5.60
C HIS A 679 35.89 -18.01 4.97
N LYS A 680 35.87 -17.06 4.01
CA LYS A 680 37.07 -16.46 3.39
C LYS A 680 37.96 -15.72 4.40
N LEU A 681 37.46 -15.37 5.59
CA LEU A 681 38.21 -14.75 6.70
C LEU A 681 38.73 -15.75 7.74
N GLY A 682 38.49 -17.05 7.53
CA GLY A 682 38.89 -18.14 8.43
C GLY A 682 37.91 -18.42 9.58
N PHE A 683 36.66 -17.93 9.52
CA PHE A 683 35.65 -18.25 10.54
C PHE A 683 34.94 -19.58 10.26
N SER A 684 34.91 -20.44 11.29
CA SER A 684 33.91 -21.49 11.41
C SER A 684 32.59 -20.86 11.86
N ILE A 685 31.48 -21.21 11.20
CA ILE A 685 30.18 -20.57 11.44
C ILE A 685 29.33 -21.47 12.35
N VAL A 686 28.78 -20.88 13.40
CA VAL A 686 27.89 -21.52 14.38
C VAL A 686 26.51 -20.92 14.18
N GLU A 687 25.60 -21.68 13.57
CA GLU A 687 24.26 -21.18 13.26
C GLU A 687 23.29 -21.35 14.43
N VAL A 688 22.52 -20.30 14.74
CA VAL A 688 21.52 -20.29 15.80
C VAL A 688 20.18 -19.84 15.22
N ARG A 689 19.16 -20.70 15.31
CA ARG A 689 17.78 -20.36 14.90
C ARG A 689 17.20 -19.32 15.85
N ALA A 690 17.13 -18.06 15.43
CA ALA A 690 16.84 -16.94 16.33
C ALA A 690 15.47 -17.05 17.00
N GLY A 691 14.44 -17.49 16.26
CA GLY A 691 13.10 -17.71 16.81
C GLY A 691 13.07 -18.76 17.94
N HIS A 692 13.84 -19.85 17.82
CA HIS A 692 13.93 -20.88 18.86
C HIS A 692 14.74 -20.40 20.08
N PHE A 693 15.83 -19.67 19.84
CA PHE A 693 16.60 -19.01 20.91
C PHE A 693 15.74 -17.97 21.66
N MET A 694 15.05 -17.08 20.96
CA MET A 694 14.21 -16.05 21.59
C MET A 694 13.02 -16.65 22.35
N TYR A 695 12.47 -17.77 21.89
CA TYR A 695 11.45 -18.51 22.62
C TYR A 695 12.01 -19.07 23.94
N THR A 696 13.11 -19.84 23.88
CA THR A 696 13.69 -20.46 25.08
C THR A 696 14.24 -19.42 26.06
N TRP A 697 14.94 -18.39 25.59
CA TRP A 697 15.53 -17.31 26.38
C TRP A 697 14.47 -16.46 27.12
N ARG A 698 13.33 -16.18 26.49
CA ARG A 698 12.20 -15.46 27.12
C ARG A 698 11.50 -16.28 28.21
N HIS A 699 11.45 -17.61 28.08
CA HIS A 699 10.88 -18.49 29.10
C HIS A 699 11.86 -18.80 30.24
N SER A 700 13.16 -18.94 29.94
CA SER A 700 14.22 -18.99 30.93
C SER A 700 15.58 -18.61 30.32
N PHE A 701 16.28 -17.68 30.96
CA PHE A 701 17.67 -17.37 30.63
C PHE A 701 18.57 -18.62 30.67
N SER A 702 18.38 -19.52 31.64
CA SER A 702 19.21 -20.74 31.74
C SER A 702 18.94 -21.72 30.60
N ALA A 703 17.73 -21.73 30.02
CA ALA A 703 17.41 -22.52 28.83
C ALA A 703 18.05 -21.92 27.57
N GLY A 704 17.95 -20.60 27.39
CA GLY A 704 18.64 -19.88 26.30
C GLY A 704 20.17 -20.01 26.37
N ALA A 705 20.75 -19.92 27.57
CA ALA A 705 22.17 -20.16 27.81
C ALA A 705 22.58 -21.62 27.55
N SER A 706 21.74 -22.59 27.93
CA SER A 706 21.98 -24.01 27.61
C SER A 706 21.97 -24.27 26.10
N LEU A 707 21.08 -23.60 25.34
CA LEU A 707 21.05 -23.69 23.88
C LEU A 707 22.35 -23.15 23.25
N ILE A 708 22.77 -21.93 23.60
CA ILE A 708 24.00 -21.34 23.07
C ILE A 708 25.24 -22.15 23.50
N LYS A 709 25.27 -22.66 24.74
CA LYS A 709 26.31 -23.58 25.19
C LYS A 709 26.33 -24.85 24.34
N ALA A 710 25.19 -25.49 24.08
CA ALA A 710 25.12 -26.68 23.23
C ALA A 710 25.60 -26.42 21.79
N CYS A 711 25.31 -25.26 21.21
CA CYS A 711 25.84 -24.85 19.91
C CYS A 711 27.37 -24.63 19.91
N LEU A 712 27.96 -24.25 21.05
CA LEU A 712 29.40 -23.97 21.18
C LEU A 712 30.22 -25.17 21.71
N MET A 713 29.61 -26.13 22.40
CA MET A 713 30.26 -27.34 22.93
C MET A 713 31.09 -28.13 21.90
N PRO A 714 30.73 -28.24 20.61
CA PRO A 714 31.57 -28.90 19.59
C PRO A 714 32.88 -28.16 19.27
N HIS A 715 33.10 -26.96 19.83
CA HIS A 715 34.24 -26.09 19.51
C HIS A 715 34.95 -25.52 20.74
N ILE A 716 34.25 -25.30 21.85
CA ILE A 716 34.78 -24.69 23.08
C ILE A 716 34.89 -25.73 24.19
N ASN A 717 36.06 -25.85 24.80
CA ASN A 717 36.32 -26.79 25.89
C ASN A 717 35.80 -26.23 27.24
N PHE A 718 34.49 -26.33 27.44
CA PHE A 718 33.81 -25.87 28.65
C PHE A 718 34.24 -26.60 29.95
N SER A 719 34.97 -27.72 29.90
CA SER A 719 35.52 -28.35 31.11
C SER A 719 36.90 -27.82 31.51
N LYS A 720 37.62 -27.12 30.61
CA LYS A 720 38.86 -26.39 30.93
C LYS A 720 38.61 -24.92 31.30
N LEU A 721 37.44 -24.38 30.98
CA LEU A 721 37.03 -23.03 31.38
C LEU A 721 36.90 -22.95 32.91
N LYS A 722 37.69 -22.07 33.53
CA LYS A 722 37.51 -21.75 34.95
C LYS A 722 36.14 -21.10 35.13
N HIS A 723 35.34 -21.63 36.05
CA HIS A 723 34.08 -20.99 36.43
C HIS A 723 34.37 -19.73 37.26
N GLU A 724 34.50 -18.59 36.59
CA GLU A 724 34.27 -17.28 37.22
C GLU A 724 32.76 -17.16 37.48
N THR A 725 32.37 -17.38 38.74
CA THR A 725 30.97 -17.57 39.13
C THR A 725 30.20 -16.25 39.20
N TYR A 726 29.92 -15.65 38.03
CA TYR A 726 29.00 -14.52 37.88
C TYR A 726 27.55 -14.98 38.07
N LEU A 727 27.17 -15.27 39.30
CA LEU A 727 25.78 -15.51 39.71
C LEU A 727 25.25 -14.32 40.51
N ALA A 728 24.11 -13.81 40.05
CA ALA A 728 23.28 -12.75 40.62
C ALA A 728 23.90 -11.33 40.69
N ASP A 729 23.27 -10.40 39.96
CA ASP A 729 22.33 -9.52 40.65
C ASP A 729 21.07 -9.23 39.79
N LYS A 730 20.15 -8.42 40.31
CA LYS A 730 18.70 -8.39 40.03
C LYS A 730 18.27 -7.65 38.76
N HIS A 731 17.06 -7.99 38.31
CA HIS A 731 16.09 -7.19 37.53
C HIS A 731 16.65 -6.08 36.60
N PHE A 732 16.72 -6.37 35.30
CA PHE A 732 16.94 -5.35 34.28
C PHE A 732 15.65 -4.53 34.02
N HIS A 733 15.42 -3.49 34.82
CA HIS A 733 14.81 -2.27 34.29
C HIS A 733 15.88 -1.49 33.51
N GLY A 734 15.52 -1.00 32.33
CA GLY A 734 16.50 -0.59 31.32
C GLY A 734 17.31 0.65 31.68
N SER A 735 18.63 0.48 31.80
CA SER A 735 19.62 1.54 31.63
C SER A 735 20.91 0.95 31.06
N LEU A 736 21.38 1.48 29.93
CA LEU A 736 22.67 1.13 29.35
C LEU A 736 23.77 1.92 30.07
N THR A 737 24.87 1.27 30.44
CA THR A 737 25.94 1.94 31.18
C THR A 737 26.81 2.81 30.26
N LYS A 738 27.67 3.67 30.83
CA LYS A 738 28.56 4.53 30.03
C LYS A 738 29.62 3.76 29.22
N GLU A 739 29.88 2.50 29.53
CA GLU A 739 30.76 1.64 28.70
C GLU A 739 30.00 1.01 27.53
N ASP A 740 28.73 0.64 27.72
CA ASP A 740 27.84 0.29 26.59
C ASP A 740 27.63 1.46 25.63
N ALA A 741 27.76 2.71 26.12
CA ALA A 741 27.66 3.90 25.29
C ALA A 741 28.73 3.97 24.18
N PHE A 742 29.92 3.39 24.38
CA PHE A 742 30.98 3.33 23.36
C PHE A 742 30.58 2.48 22.14
N TRP A 743 29.74 1.47 22.35
CA TRP A 743 29.16 0.62 21.30
C TRP A 743 27.68 0.94 21.02
N SER A 744 27.20 2.11 21.46
CA SER A 744 25.80 2.52 21.27
C SER A 744 25.54 3.02 19.85
N TRP A 745 24.35 2.70 19.32
CA TRP A 745 23.93 3.06 17.97
C TRP A 745 23.54 4.55 17.86
N ARG A 746 24.51 5.46 17.99
CA ARG A 746 24.29 6.89 17.75
C ARG A 746 24.15 7.20 16.26
N SER A 747 22.91 7.43 15.84
CA SER A 747 22.61 8.13 14.59
C SER A 747 23.14 9.56 14.67
N ASN A 748 24.13 9.91 13.84
CA ASN A 748 24.60 11.27 13.62
C ASN A 748 25.13 11.41 12.19
N ASN A 749 25.20 12.64 11.68
CA ASN A 749 25.26 12.96 10.25
C ASN A 749 26.45 12.35 9.47
N GLY A 750 26.26 12.20 8.16
CA GLY A 750 27.03 11.33 7.28
C GLY A 750 28.18 11.99 6.52
N ASP A 751 28.90 12.92 7.14
CA ASP A 751 29.93 13.74 6.46
C ASP A 751 31.37 13.19 6.61
N ASP A 752 31.64 12.32 7.59
CA ASP A 752 33.00 11.82 7.91
C ASP A 752 33.58 10.76 6.94
N LEU A 753 32.86 10.38 5.87
CA LEU A 753 33.13 9.15 5.09
C LEU A 753 34.32 9.21 4.09
N ILE A 754 35.17 10.24 4.15
CA ILE A 754 36.13 10.57 3.06
C ILE A 754 37.61 10.51 3.49
N ALA A 755 37.94 10.55 4.79
CA ALA A 755 39.31 10.85 5.25
C ALA A 755 40.41 9.80 4.93
N ASP A 756 40.08 8.50 4.91
CA ASP A 756 41.10 7.42 5.00
C ASP A 756 41.17 6.46 3.79
N ASP A 757 40.42 6.70 2.70
CA ASP A 757 40.01 5.61 1.77
C ASP A 757 40.87 5.40 0.50
N ASP A 758 41.93 6.19 0.27
CA ASP A 758 42.73 6.18 -0.99
C ASP A 758 43.64 4.95 -1.18
N ALA A 759 43.98 4.25 -0.09
CA ALA A 759 45.02 3.21 -0.05
C ALA A 759 44.63 1.85 -0.69
N LEU A 760 43.43 1.75 -1.30
CA LEU A 760 42.95 0.54 -1.98
C LEU A 760 42.73 0.70 -3.49
N PHE A 761 42.74 1.93 -4.01
CA PHE A 761 42.49 2.24 -5.42
C PHE A 761 43.76 2.62 -6.20
N SER A 762 44.85 2.93 -5.48
CA SER A 762 46.15 3.35 -6.01
C SER A 762 47.04 2.15 -6.39
N GLY A 763 46.80 1.59 -7.59
CA GLY A 763 47.66 0.57 -8.19
C GLY A 763 49.04 1.13 -8.60
N SER A 764 50.11 0.49 -8.11
CA SER A 764 51.51 0.91 -8.26
C SER A 764 51.96 1.36 -9.66
N SER A 765 52.68 2.48 -9.73
CA SER A 765 53.70 2.76 -10.76
C SER A 765 55.02 3.15 -10.08
N THR A 766 56.16 2.93 -10.74
CA THR A 766 57.49 3.06 -10.11
C THR A 766 58.45 3.90 -10.94
N SER A 767 58.88 5.06 -10.42
CA SER A 767 60.21 5.62 -10.75
C SER A 767 60.68 6.74 -9.81
N ARG A 768 61.92 6.58 -9.33
CA ARG A 768 62.98 7.61 -9.20
C ARG A 768 62.62 9.07 -8.83
N LYS A 769 62.97 9.40 -7.58
CA LYS A 769 64.04 10.36 -7.19
C LYS A 769 63.93 11.87 -7.47
N ASP A 770 64.52 12.61 -6.51
CA ASP A 770 64.97 14.01 -6.53
C ASP A 770 63.84 15.07 -6.66
N GLY A 771 63.89 16.27 -6.07
CA GLY A 771 64.81 16.84 -5.08
C GLY A 771 64.51 18.34 -4.81
N GLY A 772 64.71 18.83 -3.60
CA GLY A 772 64.37 20.21 -3.17
C GLY A 772 62.93 20.34 -2.65
N VAL A 773 62.54 21.03 -1.56
CA VAL A 773 63.05 22.15 -0.72
C VAL A 773 62.28 23.48 -0.92
N SER A 774 61.61 23.88 0.17
CA SER A 774 61.20 25.23 0.60
C SER A 774 60.12 26.05 -0.13
N VAL A 775 59.05 26.31 0.64
CA VAL A 775 58.53 27.64 1.02
C VAL A 775 57.50 28.35 0.11
N CYS A 776 56.66 29.13 0.82
CA CYS A 776 55.62 30.07 0.41
C CYS A 776 56.14 31.16 -0.56
N ASP A 777 55.34 32.05 -1.15
CA ASP A 777 54.05 32.55 -0.68
C ASP A 777 53.12 33.06 -1.79
N SER A 778 51.89 33.41 -1.42
CA SER A 778 50.85 33.92 -2.31
C SER A 778 51.13 35.35 -2.82
N GLY A 779 51.05 35.57 -4.13
CA GLY A 779 51.42 36.83 -4.79
C GLY A 779 50.56 37.15 -6.03
N LEU A 780 49.51 37.93 -5.81
CA LEU A 780 48.51 38.46 -6.73
C LEU A 780 49.00 39.10 -8.06
N LEU A 781 48.06 39.14 -9.03
CA LEU A 781 47.82 40.18 -10.06
C LEU A 781 48.51 40.15 -11.46
N ASN A 782 47.63 39.85 -12.45
CA ASN A 782 47.28 40.67 -13.63
C ASN A 782 48.03 40.63 -15.00
N GLU A 783 47.16 40.69 -16.02
CA GLU A 783 47.26 41.36 -17.34
C GLU A 783 48.06 40.78 -18.53
N LYS A 784 47.28 40.50 -19.59
CA LYS A 784 47.44 40.97 -21.00
C LYS A 784 48.45 40.29 -21.95
N SER A 785 47.85 39.48 -22.85
CA SER A 785 47.89 39.59 -24.34
C SER A 785 49.21 39.75 -25.10
N VAL A 786 49.45 38.81 -26.02
CA VAL A 786 49.81 38.92 -27.46
C VAL A 786 49.90 37.46 -27.95
N GLU A 787 49.12 36.94 -28.90
CA GLU A 787 48.94 37.27 -30.33
C GLU A 787 50.04 36.62 -31.21
N ASP A 788 49.62 35.79 -32.18
CA ASP A 788 50.36 35.05 -33.22
C ASP A 788 51.45 34.02 -32.76
N ASP A 789 51.85 32.96 -33.49
CA ASP A 789 51.61 32.57 -34.90
C ASP A 789 51.83 31.02 -35.11
N LYS A 790 51.35 30.50 -36.27
CA LYS A 790 51.88 29.34 -37.06
C LYS A 790 52.24 27.96 -36.45
N THR A 791 51.51 26.93 -36.97
CA THR A 791 51.99 25.65 -37.57
C THR A 791 52.86 24.66 -36.73
N THR A 792 52.87 23.33 -36.95
CA THR A 792 52.46 22.48 -38.09
C THR A 792 52.13 21.03 -37.63
N GLU A 793 51.54 20.23 -38.53
CA GLU A 793 51.70 18.76 -38.69
C GLU A 793 51.26 17.75 -37.59
N GLU A 794 50.29 16.92 -37.98
CA GLU A 794 50.09 15.51 -37.63
C GLU A 794 51.26 14.60 -38.14
N PRO A 795 51.30 13.27 -37.86
CA PRO A 795 50.62 12.44 -36.83
C PRO A 795 51.56 11.48 -36.06
N ASP A 796 51.04 10.83 -35.00
CA ASP A 796 51.00 9.34 -34.86
C ASP A 796 50.08 8.95 -33.67
#